data_AF-A0A8H5BCB7-F1
#
_entry.id   AF-A0A8H5BCB7-F1
#
_cell.length_a   1.000
_cell.length_b   1.000
_cell.length_c   1.000
_cell.angle_alpha   90.00
_cell.angle_beta   90.00
_cell.angle_gamma   90.00
#
_symmetry.space_group_name_H-M   'P 1'
#
loop_
_entity.id
_entity.type
_entity.pdbx_description
1 polymer ?
#
loop_
_entity_poly.entity_id
_entity_poly.type
_entity_poly.pdbx_seq_one_letter_code
_entity_poly.pdbx_strand_id
1 'polypeptide(L)'
;MVLVHCYNASSRKPTLGYFYKGEKQNKSHFKAYCFGCIKNKAPAHIKNEPALDIKTMKNESWYKQDAGHVLGVKESMVAHILRGERPCNHASKEAKKEATIERNKLRKQGSKRGRDSEDGNTDQGEEDNTCVASSKKRQVVDLREYKQSTLVGSLLDAEYELVEEEVKQDVKDKDVVLTCDGVKDISKNSLTGVNISVETQPHLIDLYNSTPDKKDSLSMCESFEKMIDSAESIYGCRIIAMGMDNDAHQGQLILHDYLKVNPEANQTAEDATDLVGWFNNHGREIEQPLRIAALSHRDDVIAAQVGAEKNIRNASVLCSAATEHLDLINDNNFWRHLHSVVEDLEPICYTTNIFQSDRARPDVVLLAFVGLYLHFKNHTDKQLSLAMTKQLEKRWKSFDQHLLIAALILNPYKRLDHFGPDANANPFGLNSLISEISFGWLNDLGEERRKCLQSVSTAVTHYLAMTGPFQHWPEQRASWEAIHGNDPIIFWQQMTTDGRTADLAHFVLTLLSIVLNTASNERSFSDLKVKKTRLRNRLGTPKVKKMIKVGGRIRRHHYNAGLRTRCKPRKNHSEERLSTLLHVPQYAEALDGPDSDIDDDLHRRSPLVRSRREWRREFIKWAERARAEDSGDDDDNEPQASTVKVVGTLDNHPSHTIRES
;
A
#
# COMPACT_ATOMS: atom_id res chain seq x y z
N MET A 1 23.15 23.21 71.88
CA MET A 1 22.17 22.49 72.72
C MET A 1 20.91 22.30 71.88
N VAL A 2 20.34 21.08 71.89
CA VAL A 2 19.20 20.55 71.08
C VAL A 2 19.59 20.13 69.64
N LEU A 3 19.97 18.85 69.38
CA LEU A 3 19.17 17.61 69.11
C LEU A 3 18.42 17.65 67.75
N VAL A 4 18.44 16.67 66.84
CA VAL A 4 18.08 15.22 66.95
C VAL A 4 18.59 14.38 65.74
N HIS A 5 19.02 13.15 66.05
CA HIS A 5 19.13 11.85 65.33
C HIS A 5 19.32 11.64 63.80
N CYS A 6 20.26 10.73 63.53
CA CYS A 6 20.41 9.83 62.38
C CYS A 6 19.34 8.72 62.31
N TYR A 7 18.99 8.27 61.11
CA TYR A 7 18.86 6.84 60.76
C TYR A 7 19.05 6.57 59.25
N ASN A 8 19.66 5.42 58.96
CA ASN A 8 20.17 4.89 57.69
C ASN A 8 19.13 4.59 56.60
N ALA A 9 19.53 4.80 55.33
CA ALA A 9 19.13 3.94 54.21
C ALA A 9 20.32 3.77 53.22
N SER A 10 20.95 2.60 53.24
CA SER A 10 21.96 2.18 52.27
C SER A 10 21.32 1.98 50.90
N SER A 11 21.57 2.91 49.97
CA SER A 11 21.12 2.81 48.58
C SER A 11 22.01 1.85 47.79
N ARG A 12 21.48 0.66 47.45
CA ARG A 12 22.12 -0.29 46.54
C ARG A 12 22.26 0.35 45.15
N LYS A 13 23.49 0.43 44.62
CA LYS A 13 23.76 0.99 43.28
C LYS A 13 23.30 -0.01 42.20
N PRO A 14 22.44 0.39 41.24
CA PRO A 14 22.04 -0.48 40.13
C PRO A 14 23.23 -0.86 39.24
N THR A 15 23.09 -1.90 38.40
CA THR A 15 24.15 -2.41 37.49
C THR A 15 24.81 -1.30 36.65
N LEU A 16 24.06 -0.24 36.34
CA LEU A 16 24.53 0.95 35.64
C LEU A 16 25.68 1.67 36.37
N GLY A 17 25.74 1.58 37.70
CA GLY A 17 26.77 2.20 38.54
C GLY A 17 28.16 1.59 38.39
N TYR A 18 28.32 0.53 37.59
CA TYR A 18 29.60 -0.10 37.25
C TYR A 18 30.06 0.22 35.80
N PHE A 19 29.34 1.11 35.12
CA PHE A 19 29.66 1.56 33.76
C PHE A 19 29.69 3.08 33.67
N TYR A 20 30.63 3.59 32.87
CA TYR A 20 30.63 4.97 32.42
C TYR A 20 29.69 5.15 31.23
N LYS A 21 28.81 6.16 31.30
CA LYS A 21 27.89 6.51 30.22
C LYS A 21 28.57 7.47 29.24
N GLY A 22 28.84 6.98 28.04
CA GLY A 22 29.37 7.75 26.93
C GLY A 22 28.31 8.33 26.00
N GLU A 23 28.75 8.66 24.78
CA GLU A 23 27.95 9.30 23.74
C GLU A 23 26.72 8.47 23.31
N LYS A 24 25.68 9.17 22.85
CA LYS A 24 24.50 8.52 22.25
C LYS A 24 24.89 7.92 20.90
N GLN A 25 24.54 6.66 20.69
CA GLN A 25 24.76 5.95 19.43
C GLN A 25 23.56 6.08 18.48
N ASN A 26 22.34 6.20 19.02
CA ASN A 26 21.12 6.53 18.29
C ASN A 26 20.07 7.12 19.24
N LYS A 27 18.83 7.36 18.75
CA LYS A 27 17.75 7.98 19.54
C LYS A 27 17.41 7.22 20.83
N SER A 28 17.68 5.91 20.92
CA SER A 28 17.32 5.05 22.05
C SER A 28 18.49 4.45 22.84
N HIS A 29 19.73 4.51 22.33
CA HIS A 29 20.88 3.83 22.94
C HIS A 29 22.12 4.73 23.04
N PHE A 30 22.94 4.48 24.07
CA PHE A 30 24.22 5.14 24.31
C PHE A 30 25.35 4.12 24.47
N LYS A 31 26.60 4.54 24.28
CA LYS A 31 27.79 3.70 24.51
C LYS A 31 28.10 3.62 26.01
N ALA A 32 28.29 2.42 26.53
CA ALA A 32 28.65 2.21 27.93
C ALA A 32 30.02 1.53 28.05
N TYR A 33 30.85 2.01 28.97
CA TYR A 33 32.23 1.52 29.17
C TYR A 33 32.36 0.92 30.56
N CYS A 34 32.84 -0.33 30.66
CA CYS A 34 32.96 -1.00 31.96
C CYS A 34 34.15 -0.43 32.75
N PHE A 35 33.95 -0.04 34.01
CA PHE A 35 35.04 0.52 34.84
C PHE A 35 36.19 -0.46 35.05
N GLY A 36 35.92 -1.77 35.10
CA GLY A 36 36.96 -2.80 35.18
C GLY A 36 37.89 -2.79 33.97
N CYS A 37 37.32 -2.69 32.76
CA CYS A 37 38.09 -2.60 31.52
C CYS A 37 38.90 -1.30 31.43
N ILE A 38 38.30 -0.18 31.83
CA ILE A 38 38.98 1.13 31.87
C ILE A 38 40.19 1.07 32.81
N LYS A 39 40.03 0.59 34.04
CA LYS A 39 41.13 0.51 35.02
C LYS A 39 42.27 -0.39 34.54
N ASN A 40 41.95 -1.49 33.86
CA ASN A 40 42.97 -2.39 33.31
C ASN A 40 43.81 -1.72 32.21
N LYS A 41 43.15 -0.95 31.34
CA LYS A 41 43.78 -0.26 30.20
C LYS A 41 44.38 1.11 30.55
N ALA A 42 44.25 1.55 31.80
CA ALA A 42 44.76 2.84 32.24
C ALA A 42 46.29 2.96 32.13
N PRO A 43 46.80 4.14 31.68
CA PRO A 43 48.23 4.48 31.75
C PRO A 43 48.79 4.41 33.18
N ALA A 44 50.10 4.22 33.32
CA ALA A 44 50.76 4.00 34.61
C ALA A 44 50.52 5.13 35.63
N HIS A 45 50.38 6.38 35.18
CA HIS A 45 50.12 7.53 36.05
C HIS A 45 48.70 7.55 36.65
N ILE A 46 47.72 6.86 36.05
CA ILE A 46 46.33 6.75 36.56
C ILE A 46 46.15 5.51 37.43
N LYS A 47 46.95 4.45 37.21
CA LYS A 47 46.84 3.19 37.97
C LYS A 47 47.19 3.31 39.46
N ASN A 48 47.94 4.33 39.84
CA ASN A 48 48.42 4.55 41.20
C ASN A 48 47.46 5.37 42.08
N GLU A 49 46.34 5.85 41.54
CA GLU A 49 45.31 6.52 42.36
C GLU A 49 44.39 5.50 43.07
N PRO A 50 44.18 5.62 44.40
CA PRO A 50 43.42 4.65 45.17
C PRO A 50 41.91 4.68 44.90
N ALA A 51 41.39 5.79 44.33
CA ALA A 51 40.01 5.90 43.90
C ALA A 51 39.95 6.66 42.57
N LEU A 52 39.64 5.95 41.48
CA LEU A 52 39.30 6.60 40.21
C LEU A 52 38.02 7.43 40.41
N ASP A 53 38.14 8.74 40.59
CA ASP A 53 36.98 9.65 40.58
C ASP A 53 36.50 9.83 39.13
N ILE A 54 35.23 9.50 38.91
CA ILE A 54 34.62 9.45 37.58
C ILE A 54 34.35 10.88 37.05
N LYS A 55 34.42 11.92 37.90
CA LYS A 55 34.24 13.31 37.47
C LYS A 55 35.46 13.87 36.72
N THR A 56 36.67 13.40 37.02
CA THR A 56 37.92 13.84 36.36
C THR A 56 38.15 13.15 35.01
N MET A 57 37.47 12.04 34.73
CA MET A 57 37.60 11.28 33.46
C MET A 57 36.90 11.88 32.23
N LYS A 58 36.17 13.00 32.37
CA LYS A 58 35.40 13.59 31.26
C LYS A 58 36.26 14.06 30.08
N ASN A 59 37.53 14.41 30.33
CA ASN A 59 38.41 15.05 29.35
C ASN A 59 39.47 14.11 28.74
N GLU A 60 39.55 12.87 29.21
CA GLU A 60 40.54 11.89 28.77
C GLU A 60 39.98 11.04 27.62
N SER A 61 40.56 11.09 26.43
CA SER A 61 40.02 10.39 25.23
C SER A 61 40.49 8.94 25.08
N TRP A 62 41.56 8.53 25.77
CA TRP A 62 42.23 7.24 25.54
C TRP A 62 41.35 6.01 25.81
N TYR A 63 40.51 6.04 26.86
CA TYR A 63 39.68 4.87 27.21
C TYR A 63 38.57 4.59 26.17
N LYS A 64 38.20 5.58 25.35
CA LYS A 64 37.22 5.40 24.26
C LYS A 64 37.78 4.53 23.13
N GLN A 65 39.11 4.51 22.96
CA GLN A 65 39.80 3.73 21.93
C GLN A 65 40.20 2.35 22.47
N ASP A 66 40.70 2.26 23.70
CA ASP A 66 41.39 1.05 24.18
C ASP A 66 40.57 0.10 25.07
N ALA A 67 39.54 0.59 25.78
CA ALA A 67 38.79 -0.22 26.74
C ALA A 67 37.61 -1.00 26.12
N GLY A 68 37.20 -0.64 24.91
CA GLY A 68 36.00 -1.15 24.25
C GLY A 68 34.70 -0.68 24.92
N HIS A 69 33.59 -0.68 24.17
CA HIS A 69 32.27 -0.28 24.67
C HIS A 69 31.21 -1.35 24.42
N VAL A 70 30.14 -1.29 25.21
CA VAL A 70 28.93 -2.11 25.04
C VAL A 70 27.72 -1.21 24.90
N LEU A 71 26.62 -1.77 24.40
CA LEU A 71 25.35 -1.03 24.32
C LEU A 71 24.85 -0.71 25.73
N GLY A 72 24.39 0.53 25.92
CA GLY A 72 23.86 1.10 27.17
C GLY A 72 22.54 0.52 27.66
N VAL A 73 22.24 -0.74 27.33
CA VAL A 73 21.07 -1.49 27.76
C VAL A 73 21.45 -2.55 28.79
N LYS A 74 20.54 -2.81 29.73
CA LYS A 74 20.80 -3.60 30.94
C LYS A 74 21.30 -5.02 30.60
N GLU A 75 20.69 -5.63 29.60
CA GLU A 75 20.99 -6.98 29.13
C GLU A 75 22.42 -7.08 28.58
N SER A 76 22.85 -6.11 27.78
CA SER A 76 24.19 -6.06 27.20
C SER A 76 25.27 -5.80 28.26
N MET A 77 24.98 -4.95 29.25
CA MET A 77 25.89 -4.72 30.39
C MET A 77 26.05 -5.96 31.26
N VAL A 78 24.94 -6.66 31.56
CA VAL A 78 24.96 -7.92 32.32
C VAL A 78 25.67 -9.02 31.53
N ALA A 79 25.44 -9.11 30.23
CA ALA A 79 26.13 -10.05 29.35
C ALA A 79 27.64 -9.78 29.30
N HIS A 80 28.07 -8.52 29.22
CA HIS A 80 29.49 -8.18 29.27
C HIS A 80 30.16 -8.62 30.58
N ILE A 81 29.49 -8.48 31.72
CA ILE A 81 30.04 -8.90 33.01
C ILE A 81 30.06 -10.43 33.15
N LEU A 82 29.06 -11.16 32.63
CA LEU A 82 28.83 -12.57 32.98
C LEU A 82 28.86 -13.60 31.83
N ARG A 83 28.51 -13.24 30.59
CA ARG A 83 28.09 -14.22 29.54
C ARG A 83 28.32 -13.85 28.06
N GLY A 84 29.12 -12.84 27.71
CA GLY A 84 29.54 -12.62 26.32
C GLY A 84 30.62 -13.62 25.87
N GLU A 85 30.96 -13.64 24.57
CA GLU A 85 32.12 -14.40 24.04
C GLU A 85 33.44 -14.05 24.76
N ARG A 86 33.49 -12.88 25.41
CA ARG A 86 34.55 -12.44 26.32
C ARG A 86 33.93 -11.81 27.57
N PRO A 87 33.66 -12.58 28.65
CA PRO A 87 33.20 -12.01 29.91
C PRO A 87 34.29 -11.11 30.50
N CYS A 88 33.88 -10.05 31.19
CA CYS A 88 34.84 -9.09 31.77
C CYS A 88 35.61 -9.71 32.93
N ASN A 89 36.86 -10.10 32.67
CA ASN A 89 37.78 -10.63 33.69
C ASN A 89 38.14 -9.58 34.76
N HIS A 90 38.04 -8.29 34.41
CA HIS A 90 38.42 -7.17 35.26
C HIS A 90 37.25 -6.54 36.04
N ALA A 91 36.03 -7.09 35.93
CA ALA A 91 34.89 -6.62 36.70
C ALA A 91 35.06 -6.94 38.19
N SER A 92 34.71 -5.99 39.08
CA SER A 92 34.81 -6.17 40.53
C SER A 92 33.90 -7.29 41.03
N LYS A 93 34.20 -7.84 42.22
CA LYS A 93 33.38 -8.91 42.83
C LYS A 93 31.95 -8.43 43.07
N GLU A 94 31.77 -7.17 43.43
CA GLU A 94 30.49 -6.50 43.65
C GLU A 94 29.72 -6.36 42.33
N ALA A 95 30.38 -5.95 41.25
CA ALA A 95 29.78 -5.85 39.92
C ALA A 95 29.29 -7.22 39.40
N LYS A 96 30.07 -8.28 39.64
CA LYS A 96 29.68 -9.66 39.27
C LYS A 96 28.49 -10.16 40.11
N LYS A 97 28.44 -9.85 41.40
CA LYS A 97 27.29 -10.17 42.28
C LYS A 97 26.02 -9.46 41.81
N GLU A 98 26.10 -8.14 41.56
CA GLU A 98 24.94 -7.34 41.14
C GLU A 98 24.42 -7.78 39.76
N ALA A 99 25.32 -8.02 38.80
CA ALA A 99 24.95 -8.55 37.49
C ALA A 99 24.28 -9.94 37.59
N THR A 100 24.66 -10.76 38.58
CA THR A 100 24.08 -12.10 38.77
C THR A 100 22.66 -11.99 39.33
N ILE A 101 22.44 -11.09 40.29
CA ILE A 101 21.11 -10.77 40.82
C ILE A 101 20.21 -10.29 39.68
N GLU A 102 20.72 -9.38 38.86
CA GLU A 102 19.95 -8.79 37.77
C GLU A 102 19.62 -9.80 36.66
N ARG A 103 20.56 -10.68 36.32
CA ARG A 103 20.32 -11.81 35.41
C ARG A 103 19.20 -12.72 35.91
N ASN A 104 19.19 -13.01 37.22
CA ASN A 104 18.16 -13.86 37.81
C ASN A 104 16.78 -13.18 37.79
N LYS A 105 16.71 -11.86 37.93
CA LYS A 105 15.46 -11.09 37.72
C LYS A 105 14.98 -11.15 36.28
N LEU A 106 15.88 -10.97 35.30
CA LEU A 106 15.56 -11.06 33.87
C LEU A 106 15.06 -12.46 33.48
N ARG A 107 15.65 -13.54 34.03
CA ARG A 107 15.17 -14.92 33.82
C ARG A 107 13.79 -15.17 34.43
N LYS A 108 13.50 -14.64 35.62
CA LYS A 108 12.17 -14.75 36.24
C LYS A 108 11.08 -14.00 35.46
N GLN A 109 11.42 -12.88 34.83
CA GLN A 109 10.50 -12.16 33.94
C GLN A 109 10.25 -12.90 32.61
N GLY A 110 11.24 -13.64 32.11
CA GLY A 110 11.08 -14.50 30.93
C GLY A 110 10.26 -15.78 31.16
N SER A 111 10.26 -16.31 32.39
CA SER A 111 9.56 -17.56 32.74
C SER A 111 8.06 -17.41 33.00
N LYS A 112 7.52 -16.18 33.09
CA LYS A 112 6.08 -15.93 33.32
C LYS A 112 5.23 -15.92 32.04
N ARG A 113 5.83 -16.23 30.88
CA ARG A 113 5.16 -16.50 29.60
C ARG A 113 5.55 -17.88 29.11
N GLY A 114 5.05 -18.91 29.77
CA GLY A 114 5.24 -20.29 29.33
C GLY A 114 4.72 -21.32 30.33
N ARG A 115 3.54 -21.86 30.01
CA ARG A 115 3.00 -23.17 30.41
C ARG A 115 2.49 -23.34 31.84
N ASP A 116 1.17 -23.43 31.94
CA ASP A 116 0.47 -24.39 32.80
C ASP A 116 0.79 -25.80 32.32
N SER A 117 1.40 -26.60 33.18
CA SER A 117 1.38 -28.07 33.16
C SER A 117 1.71 -28.50 34.58
N GLU A 118 0.70 -28.96 35.31
CA GLU A 118 0.87 -29.77 36.51
C GLU A 118 1.61 -31.05 36.14
N ASP A 119 2.61 -31.43 36.92
CA ASP A 119 2.81 -32.79 37.42
C ASP A 119 4.00 -32.79 38.39
N GLY A 120 3.71 -33.18 39.63
CA GLY A 120 4.70 -33.37 40.68
C GLY A 120 5.43 -34.70 40.53
N ASN A 121 6.69 -34.75 40.96
CA ASN A 121 7.06 -35.56 42.12
C ASN A 121 8.48 -35.21 42.59
N THR A 122 8.67 -35.33 43.89
CA THR A 122 9.90 -35.21 44.66
C THR A 122 10.88 -36.34 44.38
N ASP A 123 12.19 -36.07 44.31
CA ASP A 123 13.16 -36.76 45.18
C ASP A 123 14.52 -36.04 45.29
N GLN A 124 15.18 -36.29 46.41
CA GLN A 124 16.42 -35.70 46.90
C GLN A 124 17.67 -36.36 46.29
N GLY A 125 18.83 -35.70 46.41
CA GLY A 125 20.10 -36.39 46.64
C GLY A 125 21.19 -36.27 45.58
N GLU A 126 22.27 -35.60 46.02
CA GLU A 126 23.68 -35.90 45.75
C GLU A 126 24.39 -35.38 44.48
N GLU A 127 25.52 -34.73 44.81
CA GLU A 127 26.59 -34.28 43.94
C GLU A 127 27.26 -35.47 43.27
N ASP A 128 27.53 -35.42 41.97
CA ASP A 128 28.89 -35.71 41.52
C ASP A 128 29.26 -35.12 40.16
N ASN A 129 30.52 -34.74 40.09
CA ASN A 129 31.21 -34.12 38.97
C ASN A 129 31.47 -35.16 37.87
N THR A 130 30.89 -35.03 36.68
CA THR A 130 31.59 -35.41 35.43
C THR A 130 31.08 -34.63 34.21
N CYS A 131 32.04 -34.24 33.39
CA CYS A 131 31.92 -33.55 32.11
C CYS A 131 31.41 -34.49 31.01
N VAL A 132 30.18 -34.32 30.46
CA VAL A 132 29.75 -35.01 29.22
C VAL A 132 28.79 -34.18 28.36
N ALA A 133 29.20 -34.02 27.09
CA ALA A 133 28.45 -33.88 25.83
C ALA A 133 27.31 -32.85 25.71
N SER A 134 27.38 -32.03 24.64
CA SER A 134 26.20 -31.45 24.03
C SER A 134 25.20 -32.57 23.74
N SER A 135 24.05 -32.53 24.40
CA SER A 135 23.00 -33.54 24.28
C SER A 135 22.78 -33.93 22.81
N LYS A 136 22.93 -35.22 22.50
CA LYS A 136 22.70 -35.79 21.15
C LYS A 136 21.36 -35.35 20.54
N LYS A 137 20.35 -35.04 21.38
CA LYS A 137 19.07 -34.46 20.95
C LYS A 137 19.23 -33.09 20.29
N ARG A 138 20.13 -32.22 20.77
CA ARG A 138 20.35 -30.88 20.21
C ARG A 138 21.08 -30.92 18.88
N GLN A 139 22.11 -31.77 18.76
CA GLN A 139 22.79 -32.01 17.48
C GLN A 139 21.88 -32.67 16.43
N VAL A 140 21.01 -33.61 16.83
CA VAL A 140 20.05 -34.22 15.91
C VAL A 140 18.96 -33.24 15.48
N VAL A 141 18.49 -32.37 16.38
CA VAL A 141 17.56 -31.29 16.01
C VAL A 141 18.23 -30.28 15.09
N ASP A 142 19.47 -29.85 15.37
CA ASP A 142 20.22 -28.92 14.52
C ASP A 142 20.54 -29.54 13.15
N LEU A 143 20.90 -30.83 13.08
CA LEU A 143 21.12 -31.55 11.81
C LEU A 143 19.83 -31.77 11.03
N ARG A 144 18.70 -31.99 11.71
CA ARG A 144 17.38 -32.17 11.09
C ARG A 144 16.83 -30.83 10.61
N GLU A 145 16.98 -29.75 11.37
CA GLU A 145 16.66 -28.38 10.96
C GLU A 145 17.57 -27.91 9.81
N TYR A 146 18.87 -28.25 9.85
CA TYR A 146 19.80 -27.97 8.76
C TYR A 146 19.38 -28.71 7.49
N LYS A 147 19.22 -30.05 7.54
CA LYS A 147 18.78 -30.85 6.37
C LYS A 147 17.40 -30.43 5.86
N GLN A 148 16.46 -30.09 6.74
CA GLN A 148 15.14 -29.60 6.36
C GLN A 148 15.22 -28.19 5.73
N SER A 149 16.10 -27.32 6.22
CA SER A 149 16.32 -26.00 5.61
C SER A 149 16.98 -26.08 4.23
N THR A 150 17.88 -27.04 4.03
CA THR A 150 18.54 -27.31 2.74
C THR A 150 17.56 -27.94 1.75
N LEU A 151 16.76 -28.92 2.18
CA LEU A 151 15.82 -29.63 1.31
C LEU A 151 14.60 -28.77 0.93
N VAL A 152 14.10 -27.95 1.87
CA VAL A 152 13.05 -26.96 1.58
C VAL A 152 13.59 -25.80 0.75
N GLY A 153 14.87 -25.44 0.93
CA GLY A 153 15.56 -24.47 0.08
C GLY A 153 15.71 -24.96 -1.36
N SER A 154 16.25 -26.17 -1.56
CA SER A 154 16.44 -26.75 -2.88
C SER A 154 15.12 -27.03 -3.61
N LEU A 155 14.09 -27.47 -2.88
CA LEU A 155 12.76 -27.65 -3.47
C LEU A 155 12.15 -26.31 -3.89
N LEU A 156 12.27 -25.27 -3.05
CA LEU A 156 11.80 -23.93 -3.40
C LEU A 156 12.55 -23.37 -4.62
N ASP A 157 13.84 -23.63 -4.73
CA ASP A 157 14.68 -23.19 -5.84
C ASP A 157 14.28 -23.92 -7.13
N ALA A 158 14.11 -25.24 -7.10
CA ALA A 158 13.66 -26.03 -8.25
C ALA A 158 12.24 -25.62 -8.71
N GLU A 159 11.29 -25.49 -7.78
CA GLU A 159 9.93 -25.04 -8.12
C GLU A 159 9.91 -23.60 -8.64
N TYR A 160 10.79 -22.74 -8.13
CA TYR A 160 10.93 -21.38 -8.62
C TYR A 160 11.44 -21.36 -10.06
N GLU A 161 12.45 -22.16 -10.39
CA GLU A 161 12.97 -22.28 -11.77
C GLU A 161 11.86 -22.74 -12.73
N LEU A 162 11.04 -23.72 -12.34
CA LEU A 162 9.89 -24.13 -13.14
C LEU A 162 8.89 -22.99 -13.36
N VAL A 163 8.60 -22.19 -12.33
CA VAL A 163 7.71 -21.02 -12.46
C VAL A 163 8.33 -19.97 -13.37
N GLU A 164 9.64 -19.72 -13.28
CA GLU A 164 10.34 -18.76 -14.15
C GLU A 164 10.25 -19.19 -15.62
N GLU A 165 10.50 -20.45 -15.93
CA GLU A 165 10.42 -20.97 -17.31
C GLU A 165 8.98 -20.97 -17.84
N GLU A 166 7.98 -21.29 -17.01
CA GLU A 166 6.56 -21.17 -17.37
C GLU A 166 6.21 -19.71 -17.73
N VAL A 167 6.60 -18.75 -16.88
CA VAL A 167 6.35 -17.32 -17.14
C VAL A 167 7.05 -16.86 -18.42
N LYS A 168 8.31 -17.27 -18.64
CA LYS A 168 9.02 -16.96 -19.89
C LYS A 168 8.26 -17.50 -21.10
N GLN A 169 7.83 -18.75 -21.05
CA GLN A 169 7.10 -19.37 -22.15
C GLN A 169 5.75 -18.67 -22.43
N ASP A 170 5.09 -18.18 -21.38
CA ASP A 170 3.80 -17.48 -21.50
C ASP A 170 3.91 -16.11 -22.16
N VAL A 171 5.04 -15.40 -21.95
CA VAL A 171 5.22 -13.99 -22.35
C VAL A 171 6.22 -13.77 -23.48
N LYS A 172 6.99 -14.79 -23.84
CA LYS A 172 8.01 -14.68 -24.89
C LYS A 172 7.38 -14.29 -26.22
N ASP A 173 8.03 -13.35 -26.90
CA ASP A 173 7.64 -12.78 -28.19
C ASP A 173 6.24 -12.12 -28.18
N LYS A 174 5.73 -11.74 -26.99
CA LYS A 174 4.45 -11.07 -26.81
C LYS A 174 4.61 -9.64 -26.30
N ASP A 175 3.59 -8.84 -26.60
CA ASP A 175 3.38 -7.52 -26.02
C ASP A 175 2.76 -7.64 -24.63
N VAL A 176 3.36 -6.95 -23.66
CA VAL A 176 2.91 -7.01 -22.26
C VAL A 176 2.86 -5.63 -21.62
N VAL A 177 2.04 -5.52 -20.58
CA VAL A 177 1.94 -4.31 -19.77
C VAL A 177 2.71 -4.50 -18.48
N LEU A 178 3.65 -3.60 -18.19
CA LEU A 178 4.37 -3.57 -16.93
C LEU A 178 3.53 -2.82 -15.89
N THR A 179 3.40 -3.35 -14.67
CA THR A 179 2.77 -2.62 -13.56
C THR A 179 3.67 -2.60 -12.34
N CYS A 180 3.87 -1.41 -11.79
CA CYS A 180 4.76 -1.18 -10.66
C CYS A 180 3.99 -0.60 -9.47
N ASP A 181 4.25 -1.12 -8.28
CA ASP A 181 3.66 -0.58 -7.05
C ASP A 181 4.65 -0.71 -5.87
N GLY A 182 4.52 0.15 -4.88
CA GLY A 182 5.44 0.26 -3.76
C GLY A 182 4.85 -0.24 -2.44
N VAL A 183 5.58 -1.09 -1.72
CA VAL A 183 5.29 -1.45 -0.33
C VAL A 183 6.50 -1.23 0.56
N LYS A 184 6.26 -0.74 1.78
CA LYS A 184 7.30 -0.72 2.82
C LYS A 184 7.30 -2.03 3.58
N ASP A 185 8.48 -2.64 3.69
CA ASP A 185 8.65 -3.83 4.52
C ASP A 185 8.75 -3.47 6.01
N ILE A 186 8.83 -4.49 6.88
CA ILE A 186 8.91 -4.29 8.34
C ILE A 186 10.22 -3.61 8.76
N SER A 187 11.25 -3.72 7.95
CA SER A 187 12.53 -3.03 8.14
C SER A 187 12.48 -1.59 7.62
N LYS A 188 11.33 -1.13 7.10
CA LYS A 188 11.10 0.16 6.44
C LYS A 188 11.85 0.33 5.11
N ASN A 189 12.30 -0.76 4.51
CA ASN A 189 12.83 -0.73 3.15
C ASN A 189 11.66 -0.52 2.18
N SER A 190 11.85 0.32 1.18
CA SER A 190 10.94 0.47 0.05
C SER A 190 11.18 -0.71 -0.90
N LEU A 191 10.13 -1.50 -1.16
CA LEU A 191 10.13 -2.56 -2.14
C LEU A 191 9.12 -2.20 -3.21
N THR A 192 9.50 -2.39 -4.47
CA THR A 192 8.63 -2.23 -5.63
C THR A 192 8.29 -3.61 -6.17
N GLY A 193 7.01 -3.95 -6.20
CA GLY A 193 6.52 -5.12 -6.94
C GLY A 193 6.47 -4.77 -8.42
N VAL A 194 7.06 -5.64 -9.25
CA VAL A 194 7.09 -5.49 -10.69
C VAL A 194 6.35 -6.67 -11.29
N ASN A 195 5.18 -6.41 -11.87
CA ASN A 195 4.39 -7.41 -12.59
C ASN A 195 4.39 -7.10 -14.08
N ILE A 196 4.30 -8.14 -14.89
CA ILE A 196 3.89 -8.03 -16.30
C ILE A 196 2.53 -8.69 -16.47
N SER A 197 1.68 -8.10 -17.30
CA SER A 197 0.37 -8.65 -17.64
C SER A 197 0.34 -8.98 -19.13
N VAL A 198 -0.03 -10.23 -19.44
CA VAL A 198 -0.26 -10.73 -20.79
C VAL A 198 -1.69 -11.26 -20.85
N GLU A 199 -2.49 -10.85 -21.83
CA GLU A 199 -3.87 -11.33 -22.01
C GLU A 199 -4.71 -11.28 -20.70
N THR A 200 -4.62 -10.18 -19.95
CA THR A 200 -5.26 -9.96 -18.63
C THR A 200 -4.75 -10.85 -17.47
N GLN A 201 -3.71 -11.64 -17.68
CA GLN A 201 -3.08 -12.45 -16.64
C GLN A 201 -1.83 -11.76 -16.09
N PRO A 202 -1.82 -11.35 -14.80
CA PRO A 202 -0.63 -10.74 -14.20
C PRO A 202 0.35 -11.79 -13.67
N HIS A 203 1.64 -11.55 -13.88
CA HIS A 203 2.76 -12.34 -13.43
C HIS A 203 3.76 -11.45 -12.67
N LEU A 204 4.03 -11.77 -11.39
CA LEU A 204 5.09 -11.11 -10.63
C LEU A 204 6.45 -11.56 -11.16
N ILE A 205 7.21 -10.63 -11.73
CA ILE A 205 8.53 -10.89 -12.30
C ILE A 205 9.65 -10.44 -11.38
N ASP A 206 9.44 -9.38 -10.59
CA ASP A 206 10.44 -8.94 -9.64
C ASP A 206 9.87 -8.31 -8.36
N LEU A 207 10.70 -8.33 -7.32
CA LEU A 207 10.51 -7.59 -6.09
C LEU A 207 11.73 -6.70 -5.88
N TYR A 208 11.73 -5.59 -6.60
CA TYR A 208 12.83 -4.65 -6.69
C TYR A 208 12.99 -3.87 -5.38
N ASN A 209 14.23 -3.61 -4.96
CA ASN A 209 14.51 -2.85 -3.75
C ASN A 209 14.76 -1.39 -4.11
N SER A 210 13.72 -0.55 -4.02
CA SER A 210 13.76 0.88 -4.29
C SER A 210 14.18 1.74 -3.09
N THR A 211 14.75 1.13 -2.04
CA THR A 211 15.31 1.87 -0.91
C THR A 211 16.52 2.76 -1.25
N PRO A 212 17.47 2.32 -2.10
CA PRO A 212 18.64 3.14 -2.43
C PRO A 212 18.31 4.24 -3.45
N ASP A 213 17.18 4.13 -4.15
CA ASP A 213 16.79 5.07 -5.18
C ASP A 213 16.38 6.39 -4.56
N LYS A 214 16.85 7.48 -5.16
CA LYS A 214 16.33 8.78 -4.85
C LYS A 214 14.93 8.88 -5.45
N LYS A 215 14.00 9.49 -4.72
CA LYS A 215 12.60 9.63 -5.13
C LYS A 215 12.34 10.90 -5.93
N ASP A 216 13.33 11.33 -6.71
CA ASP A 216 13.19 12.40 -7.69
C ASP A 216 12.80 11.81 -9.04
N SER A 217 12.25 12.66 -9.92
CA SER A 217 11.73 12.26 -11.23
C SER A 217 12.77 11.52 -12.06
N LEU A 218 13.98 12.05 -12.19
CA LEU A 218 15.05 11.47 -13.00
C LEU A 218 15.48 10.10 -12.49
N SER A 219 15.73 9.97 -11.18
CA SER A 219 16.15 8.70 -10.58
C SER A 219 15.07 7.62 -10.68
N MET A 220 13.80 8.01 -10.62
CA MET A 220 12.68 7.09 -10.85
C MET A 220 12.59 6.68 -12.31
N CYS A 221 12.76 7.60 -13.27
CA CYS A 221 12.83 7.27 -14.71
C CYS A 221 13.94 6.24 -14.99
N GLU A 222 15.15 6.47 -14.51
CA GLU A 222 16.26 5.51 -14.66
C GLU A 222 15.95 4.15 -14.02
N SER A 223 15.21 4.15 -12.92
CA SER A 223 14.82 2.91 -12.24
C SER A 223 13.78 2.15 -13.07
N PHE A 224 12.84 2.85 -13.69
CA PHE A 224 11.83 2.23 -14.56
C PHE A 224 12.43 1.73 -15.87
N GLU A 225 13.34 2.48 -16.50
CA GLU A 225 14.10 2.01 -17.67
C GLU A 225 14.82 0.70 -17.36
N LYS A 226 15.53 0.61 -16.22
CA LYS A 226 16.18 -0.63 -15.79
C LYS A 226 15.20 -1.78 -15.56
N MET A 227 13.99 -1.50 -15.06
CA MET A 227 12.96 -2.53 -14.88
C MET A 227 12.43 -3.03 -16.22
N ILE A 228 12.23 -2.13 -17.19
CA ILE A 228 11.81 -2.44 -18.56
C ILE A 228 12.89 -3.28 -19.24
N ASP A 229 14.12 -2.78 -19.32
CA ASP A 229 15.24 -3.47 -19.97
C ASP A 229 15.45 -4.88 -19.39
N SER A 230 15.36 -5.01 -18.06
CA SER A 230 15.47 -6.29 -17.36
C SER A 230 14.32 -7.23 -17.72
N ALA A 231 13.08 -6.73 -17.76
CA ALA A 231 11.91 -7.53 -18.11
C ALA A 231 12.01 -8.03 -19.56
N GLU A 232 12.30 -7.15 -20.52
CA GLU A 232 12.43 -7.51 -21.94
C GLU A 232 13.59 -8.48 -22.17
N SER A 233 14.75 -8.22 -21.55
CA SER A 233 15.93 -9.08 -21.72
C SER A 233 15.75 -10.48 -21.12
N ILE A 234 15.15 -10.59 -19.93
CA ILE A 234 15.03 -11.88 -19.22
C ILE A 234 13.90 -12.73 -19.78
N TYR A 235 12.77 -12.10 -20.15
CA TYR A 235 11.56 -12.81 -20.53
C TYR A 235 11.31 -12.82 -22.05
N GLY A 236 12.07 -12.07 -22.83
CA GLY A 236 11.91 -11.99 -24.28
C GLY A 236 10.56 -11.42 -24.70
N CYS A 237 9.93 -10.61 -23.85
CA CYS A 237 8.70 -9.90 -24.14
C CYS A 237 8.99 -8.45 -24.54
N ARG A 238 7.97 -7.74 -25.02
CA ARG A 238 8.02 -6.30 -25.28
C ARG A 238 7.09 -5.54 -24.34
N ILE A 239 7.61 -4.54 -23.64
CA ILE A 239 6.79 -3.66 -22.80
C ILE A 239 6.21 -2.56 -23.67
N ILE A 240 4.89 -2.52 -23.82
CA ILE A 240 4.18 -1.53 -24.65
C ILE A 240 3.49 -0.43 -23.84
N ALA A 241 3.26 -0.70 -22.56
CA ALA A 241 2.60 0.21 -21.64
C ALA A 241 3.08 -0.06 -20.22
N MET A 242 3.09 0.99 -19.40
CA MET A 242 3.44 0.90 -18.00
C MET A 242 2.33 1.50 -17.13
N GLY A 243 1.70 0.66 -16.32
CA GLY A 243 0.75 1.08 -15.30
C GLY A 243 1.46 1.43 -14.00
N MET A 244 1.23 2.64 -13.51
CA MET A 244 1.75 3.14 -12.24
C MET A 244 0.60 3.29 -11.23
N ASP A 245 0.85 3.87 -10.07
CA ASP A 245 -0.12 4.14 -9.00
C ASP A 245 -1.26 5.11 -9.37
N ASN A 246 -1.53 5.28 -10.67
CA ASN A 246 -2.47 6.22 -11.24
C ASN A 246 -3.93 5.77 -11.06
N ASP A 247 -4.35 4.71 -11.75
CA ASP A 247 -5.78 4.58 -12.10
C ASP A 247 -6.65 4.06 -10.95
N ALA A 248 -6.24 3.00 -10.24
CA ALA A 248 -6.95 2.52 -9.04
C ALA A 248 -6.88 3.49 -7.85
N HIS A 249 -5.85 4.35 -7.81
CA HIS A 249 -5.76 5.42 -6.82
C HIS A 249 -6.73 6.57 -7.13
N GLN A 250 -7.08 6.81 -8.41
CA GLN A 250 -8.06 7.82 -8.78
C GLN A 250 -9.40 7.61 -8.06
N GLY A 251 -9.88 6.35 -7.92
CA GLY A 251 -11.10 6.07 -7.15
C GLY A 251 -11.04 6.55 -5.70
N GLN A 252 -9.91 6.36 -5.03
CA GLN A 252 -9.67 6.84 -3.67
C GLN A 252 -9.54 8.37 -3.60
N LEU A 253 -8.91 8.97 -4.61
CA LEU A 253 -8.78 10.42 -4.72
C LEU A 253 -10.14 11.09 -4.97
N ILE A 254 -11.02 10.46 -5.74
CA ILE A 254 -12.39 10.94 -5.97
C ILE A 254 -13.21 10.90 -4.67
N LEU A 255 -13.08 9.84 -3.87
CA LEU A 255 -13.68 9.78 -2.53
C LEU A 255 -13.19 10.95 -1.65
N HIS A 256 -11.88 11.21 -1.66
CA HIS A 256 -11.31 12.33 -0.93
C HIS A 256 -11.85 13.68 -1.44
N ASP A 257 -11.94 13.86 -2.76
CA ASP A 257 -12.48 15.08 -3.37
C ASP A 257 -13.94 15.30 -2.95
N TYR A 258 -14.76 14.25 -2.92
CA TYR A 258 -16.13 14.29 -2.43
C TYR A 258 -16.20 14.82 -0.99
N LEU A 259 -15.44 14.24 -0.07
CA LEU A 259 -15.42 14.69 1.32
C LEU A 259 -14.84 16.11 1.48
N LYS A 260 -13.90 16.50 0.60
CA LYS A 260 -13.31 17.85 0.59
C LYS A 260 -14.33 18.91 0.15
N VAL A 261 -15.17 18.60 -0.83
CA VAL A 261 -16.15 19.56 -1.37
C VAL A 261 -17.52 19.47 -0.72
N ASN A 262 -17.78 18.41 0.07
CA ASN A 262 -18.99 18.22 0.85
C ASN A 262 -18.68 18.15 2.36
N PRO A 263 -18.55 19.30 3.05
CA PRO A 263 -18.25 19.34 4.48
C PRO A 263 -19.29 18.63 5.36
N GLU A 264 -20.56 18.64 4.94
CA GLU A 264 -21.65 17.96 5.66
C GLU A 264 -21.51 16.44 5.56
N ALA A 265 -21.19 15.92 4.38
CA ALA A 265 -20.87 14.50 4.21
C ALA A 265 -19.63 14.09 4.99
N ASN A 266 -18.59 14.94 5.00
CA ASN A 266 -17.38 14.69 5.78
C ASN A 266 -17.67 14.61 7.28
N GLN A 267 -18.47 15.54 7.81
CA GLN A 267 -18.88 15.50 9.21
C GLN A 267 -19.71 14.24 9.52
N THR A 268 -20.68 13.93 8.65
CA THR A 268 -21.53 12.73 8.78
C THR A 268 -20.70 11.44 8.75
N ALA A 269 -19.67 11.36 7.91
CA ALA A 269 -18.77 10.22 7.81
C ALA A 269 -17.87 10.07 9.05
N GLU A 270 -17.37 11.18 9.61
CA GLU A 270 -16.65 11.20 10.89
C GLU A 270 -17.56 10.73 12.03
N ASP A 271 -18.78 11.27 12.11
CA ASP A 271 -19.78 10.90 13.12
C ASP A 271 -20.15 9.41 13.04
N ALA A 272 -20.37 8.89 11.83
CA ALA A 272 -20.62 7.47 11.61
C ALA A 272 -19.42 6.59 11.97
N THR A 273 -18.20 7.00 11.61
CA THR A 273 -16.96 6.27 11.96
C THR A 273 -16.74 6.23 13.46
N ASP A 274 -17.04 7.34 14.12
CA ASP A 274 -16.97 7.50 15.57
C ASP A 274 -17.99 6.63 16.29
N LEU A 275 -19.21 6.58 15.76
CA LEU A 275 -20.28 5.70 16.23
C LEU A 275 -19.94 4.21 16.05
N VAL A 276 -19.44 3.81 14.87
CA VAL A 276 -18.96 2.44 14.60
C VAL A 276 -17.76 2.08 15.48
N GLY A 277 -16.86 3.03 15.72
CA GLY A 277 -15.75 2.88 16.65
C GLY A 277 -16.23 2.65 18.08
N TRP A 278 -17.26 3.37 18.51
CA TRP A 278 -17.91 3.15 19.79
C TRP A 278 -18.53 1.74 19.86
N PHE A 279 -19.26 1.29 18.84
CA PHE A 279 -19.84 -0.06 18.81
C PHE A 279 -18.83 -1.20 18.76
N ASN A 280 -17.76 -1.07 17.98
CA ASN A 280 -16.72 -2.11 17.90
C ASN A 280 -16.01 -2.34 19.24
N ASN A 281 -16.02 -1.34 20.13
CA ASN A 281 -15.51 -1.48 21.50
C ASN A 281 -16.55 -2.07 22.47
N HIS A 282 -17.83 -2.18 22.06
CA HIS A 282 -18.96 -2.61 22.91
C HIS A 282 -19.79 -3.77 22.31
N GLY A 283 -19.38 -4.33 21.18
CA GLY A 283 -19.66 -5.70 20.75
C GLY A 283 -21.07 -6.02 20.22
N ARG A 284 -21.70 -5.17 19.38
CA ARG A 284 -22.97 -5.55 18.73
C ARG A 284 -23.10 -5.06 17.27
N GLU A 285 -23.65 -5.90 16.40
CA GLU A 285 -24.04 -5.63 15.00
C GLU A 285 -25.51 -5.23 14.94
N ILE A 286 -25.84 -3.97 14.65
CA ILE A 286 -27.20 -3.51 14.87
C ILE A 286 -27.50 -2.21 14.10
N GLU A 287 -28.58 -2.13 13.32
CA GLU A 287 -29.20 -0.85 12.88
C GLU A 287 -30.60 -0.67 13.50
N GLN A 288 -31.50 -1.65 13.29
CA GLN A 288 -32.87 -1.61 13.86
C GLN A 288 -32.93 -1.83 15.37
N PRO A 289 -32.24 -2.84 15.95
CA PRO A 289 -32.19 -2.97 17.39
C PRO A 289 -31.44 -1.81 18.08
N LEU A 290 -30.83 -0.88 17.31
CA LEU A 290 -29.95 0.16 17.80
C LEU A 290 -30.75 1.34 18.31
N ARG A 291 -31.72 1.78 17.52
CA ARG A 291 -32.72 2.77 17.95
C ARG A 291 -33.53 2.25 19.13
N ILE A 292 -33.92 0.96 19.10
CA ILE A 292 -34.70 0.33 20.18
C ILE A 292 -33.89 0.26 21.47
N ALA A 293 -32.62 -0.16 21.42
CA ALA A 293 -31.75 -0.24 22.60
C ALA A 293 -31.36 1.15 23.13
N ALA A 294 -31.06 2.11 22.24
CA ALA A 294 -30.73 3.48 22.63
C ALA A 294 -31.89 4.21 23.32
N LEU A 295 -33.14 3.91 22.93
CA LEU A 295 -34.34 4.49 23.53
C LEU A 295 -34.83 3.73 24.77
N SER A 296 -34.79 2.39 24.76
CA SER A 296 -35.40 1.56 25.82
C SER A 296 -34.46 1.21 26.97
N HIS A 297 -33.14 1.29 26.74
CA HIS A 297 -32.10 0.90 27.70
C HIS A 297 -31.03 1.98 27.88
N ARG A 298 -31.40 3.26 27.70
CA ARG A 298 -30.47 4.40 27.72
C ARG A 298 -29.61 4.42 28.98
N ASP A 299 -30.24 4.31 30.15
CA ASP A 299 -29.57 4.33 31.45
C ASP A 299 -28.69 3.08 31.66
N ASP A 300 -29.15 1.91 31.20
CA ASP A 300 -28.39 0.66 31.28
C ASP A 300 -27.12 0.70 30.42
N VAL A 301 -27.19 1.34 29.23
CA VAL A 301 -26.04 1.50 28.32
C VAL A 301 -25.01 2.47 28.91
N ILE A 302 -25.47 3.60 29.47
CA ILE A 302 -24.58 4.54 30.16
C ILE A 302 -23.95 3.88 31.39
N ALA A 303 -24.75 3.15 32.19
CA ALA A 303 -24.26 2.43 33.36
C ALA A 303 -23.26 1.32 32.99
N ALA A 304 -23.47 0.60 31.90
CA ALA A 304 -22.52 -0.40 31.41
C ALA A 304 -21.19 0.22 30.96
N GLN A 305 -21.23 1.39 30.32
CA GLN A 305 -20.02 2.09 29.86
C GLN A 305 -19.25 2.76 31.00
N VAL A 306 -19.96 3.35 31.96
CA VAL A 306 -19.37 4.10 33.07
C VAL A 306 -19.01 3.19 34.25
N GLY A 307 -19.76 2.12 34.48
CA GLY A 307 -19.72 1.30 35.71
C GLY A 307 -18.41 0.55 35.95
N ALA A 308 -17.55 0.41 34.93
CA ALA A 308 -16.22 -0.19 35.06
C ALA A 308 -15.12 0.83 35.45
N GLU A 309 -15.37 2.13 35.32
CA GLU A 309 -14.37 3.19 35.53
C GLU A 309 -14.42 3.72 36.97
N LYS A 310 -13.28 3.63 37.67
CA LYS A 310 -13.16 4.02 39.08
C LYS A 310 -12.76 5.48 39.25
N ASN A 311 -12.23 6.11 38.19
CA ASN A 311 -11.86 7.51 38.20
C ASN A 311 -13.06 8.39 37.82
N ILE A 312 -13.49 9.25 38.75
CA ILE A 312 -14.67 10.12 38.60
C ILE A 312 -14.59 11.02 37.36
N ARG A 313 -13.41 11.54 37.02
CA ARG A 313 -13.25 12.41 35.84
C ARG A 313 -13.41 11.62 34.54
N ASN A 314 -12.82 10.43 34.47
CA ASN A 314 -12.96 9.56 33.30
C ASN A 314 -14.39 9.02 33.18
N ALA A 315 -15.02 8.68 34.30
CA ALA A 315 -16.41 8.28 34.37
C ALA A 315 -17.35 9.37 33.82
N SER A 316 -17.11 10.63 34.19
CA SER A 316 -17.86 11.78 33.65
C SER A 316 -17.66 11.96 32.14
N VAL A 317 -16.43 11.78 31.64
CA VAL A 317 -16.13 11.86 30.20
C VAL A 317 -16.81 10.72 29.42
N LEU A 318 -16.77 9.50 29.96
CA LEU A 318 -17.45 8.35 29.37
C LEU A 318 -18.96 8.52 29.37
N CYS A 319 -19.52 9.11 30.44
CA CYS A 319 -20.95 9.42 30.53
C CYS A 319 -21.38 10.46 29.48
N SER A 320 -20.60 11.55 29.32
CA SER A 320 -20.85 12.56 28.29
C SER A 320 -20.80 11.94 26.89
N ALA A 321 -19.74 11.18 26.59
CA ALA A 321 -19.58 10.53 25.29
C ALA A 321 -20.69 9.51 24.99
N ALA A 322 -21.13 8.73 25.98
CA ALA A 322 -22.25 7.81 25.84
C ALA A 322 -23.55 8.57 25.51
N THR A 323 -23.80 9.66 26.21
CA THR A 323 -24.98 10.52 26.03
C THR A 323 -24.98 11.14 24.64
N GLU A 324 -23.86 11.72 24.22
CA GLU A 324 -23.68 12.31 22.88
C GLU A 324 -23.93 11.30 21.76
N HIS A 325 -23.39 10.07 21.87
CA HIS A 325 -23.65 9.03 20.87
C HIS A 325 -25.11 8.56 20.86
N LEU A 326 -25.75 8.44 22.03
CA LEU A 326 -27.16 8.07 22.13
C LEU A 326 -28.09 9.15 21.55
N ASP A 327 -27.73 10.43 21.74
CA ASP A 327 -28.44 11.55 21.13
C ASP A 327 -28.28 11.58 19.61
N LEU A 328 -27.07 11.32 19.11
CA LEU A 328 -26.81 11.18 17.68
C LEU A 328 -27.60 10.02 17.04
N ILE A 329 -27.66 8.85 17.70
CA ILE A 329 -28.48 7.71 17.23
C ILE A 329 -29.97 8.09 17.16
N ASN A 330 -30.45 8.93 18.06
CA ASN A 330 -31.84 9.38 18.08
C ASN A 330 -32.10 10.54 17.10
N ASP A 331 -31.07 11.19 16.58
CA ASP A 331 -31.22 12.29 15.64
C ASP A 331 -31.64 11.78 14.25
N ASN A 332 -32.88 12.08 13.86
CA ASN A 332 -33.37 11.72 12.53
C ASN A 332 -32.65 12.48 11.41
N ASN A 333 -32.07 13.66 11.66
CA ASN A 333 -31.32 14.38 10.63
C ASN A 333 -30.02 13.66 10.31
N PHE A 334 -29.27 13.20 11.32
CA PHE A 334 -28.09 12.35 11.14
C PHE A 334 -28.37 11.17 10.21
N TRP A 335 -29.45 10.41 10.43
CA TRP A 335 -29.77 9.25 9.58
C TRP A 335 -30.18 9.62 8.15
N ARG A 336 -30.89 10.75 7.97
CA ARG A 336 -31.22 11.24 6.62
C ARG A 336 -29.98 11.67 5.87
N HIS A 337 -29.07 12.39 6.53
CA HIS A 337 -27.79 12.79 5.92
C HIS A 337 -26.92 11.57 5.64
N LEU A 338 -26.84 10.62 6.57
CA LEU A 338 -26.09 9.37 6.37
C LEU A 338 -26.62 8.61 5.15
N HIS A 339 -27.94 8.52 4.96
CA HIS A 339 -28.52 7.91 3.77
C HIS A 339 -28.10 8.63 2.49
N SER A 340 -28.18 9.97 2.47
CA SER A 340 -27.74 10.78 1.32
C SER A 340 -26.26 10.57 1.01
N VAL A 341 -25.41 10.54 2.05
CA VAL A 341 -23.97 10.27 1.88
C VAL A 341 -23.72 8.89 1.31
N VAL A 342 -24.45 7.87 1.79
CA VAL A 342 -24.34 6.51 1.25
C VAL A 342 -24.75 6.47 -0.23
N GLU A 343 -25.80 7.19 -0.63
CA GLU A 343 -26.22 7.30 -2.03
C GLU A 343 -25.15 7.92 -2.93
N ASP A 344 -24.41 8.92 -2.44
CA ASP A 344 -23.30 9.55 -3.18
C ASP A 344 -22.04 8.68 -3.21
N LEU A 345 -21.74 7.99 -2.11
CA LEU A 345 -20.55 7.16 -1.95
C LEU A 345 -20.63 5.86 -2.75
N GLU A 346 -21.83 5.31 -2.91
CA GLU A 346 -22.07 4.05 -3.60
C GLU A 346 -21.51 4.06 -5.05
N PRO A 347 -21.83 5.04 -5.92
CA PRO A 347 -21.17 5.21 -7.23
C PRO A 347 -19.65 5.28 -7.18
N ILE A 348 -19.09 6.00 -6.20
CA ILE A 348 -17.63 6.12 -6.03
C ILE A 348 -17.01 4.77 -5.70
N CYS A 349 -17.66 3.99 -4.82
CA CYS A 349 -17.22 2.66 -4.44
C CYS A 349 -17.24 1.69 -5.63
N TYR A 350 -18.29 1.74 -6.47
CA TYR A 350 -18.35 0.90 -7.67
C TYR A 350 -17.23 1.21 -8.65
N THR A 351 -17.05 2.49 -8.99
CA THR A 351 -15.97 2.90 -9.91
C THR A 351 -14.61 2.49 -9.37
N THR A 352 -14.40 2.64 -8.05
CA THR A 352 -13.16 2.17 -7.39
C THR A 352 -12.98 0.66 -7.53
N ASN A 353 -14.04 -0.12 -7.33
CA ASN A 353 -14.00 -1.58 -7.48
C ASN A 353 -13.69 -2.01 -8.92
N ILE A 354 -14.28 -1.33 -9.92
CA ILE A 354 -13.93 -1.56 -11.32
C ILE A 354 -12.46 -1.24 -11.57
N PHE A 355 -12.00 -0.08 -11.11
CA PHE A 355 -10.62 0.31 -11.32
C PHE A 355 -9.66 -0.69 -10.67
N GLN A 356 -10.04 -1.37 -9.58
CA GLN A 356 -9.23 -2.40 -8.93
C GLN A 356 -9.40 -3.82 -9.52
N SER A 357 -10.28 -4.00 -10.51
CA SER A 357 -10.57 -5.31 -11.10
C SER A 357 -9.49 -5.76 -12.07
N ASP A 358 -9.27 -7.07 -12.19
CA ASP A 358 -8.38 -7.64 -13.24
C ASP A 358 -8.90 -7.38 -14.66
N ARG A 359 -10.14 -6.89 -14.78
CA ARG A 359 -10.79 -6.47 -16.02
C ARG A 359 -10.89 -4.95 -16.17
N ALA A 360 -10.06 -4.18 -15.47
CA ALA A 360 -9.97 -2.72 -15.61
C ALA A 360 -9.34 -2.32 -16.96
N ARG A 361 -9.96 -2.77 -18.07
CA ARG A 361 -9.58 -2.40 -19.44
C ARG A 361 -9.84 -0.92 -19.67
N PRO A 362 -9.11 -0.26 -20.58
CA PRO A 362 -9.25 1.17 -20.81
C PRO A 362 -10.69 1.61 -21.16
N ASP A 363 -11.41 0.84 -21.97
CA ASP A 363 -12.80 1.12 -22.33
C ASP A 363 -13.76 1.02 -21.13
N VAL A 364 -13.60 0.00 -20.29
CA VAL A 364 -14.38 -0.20 -19.05
C VAL A 364 -14.11 0.91 -18.03
N VAL A 365 -12.85 1.29 -17.86
CA VAL A 365 -12.42 2.37 -16.96
C VAL A 365 -13.03 3.70 -17.40
N LEU A 366 -12.98 4.02 -18.70
CA LEU A 366 -13.60 5.23 -19.23
C LEU A 366 -15.11 5.26 -18.98
N LEU A 367 -15.81 4.16 -19.25
CA LEU A 367 -17.27 4.10 -19.04
C LEU A 367 -17.64 4.26 -17.56
N ALA A 368 -16.92 3.62 -16.64
CA ALA A 368 -17.14 3.78 -15.21
C ALA A 368 -16.89 5.22 -14.75
N PHE A 369 -15.86 5.87 -15.29
CA PHE A 369 -15.56 7.27 -15.02
C PHE A 369 -16.65 8.22 -15.54
N VAL A 370 -17.12 8.01 -16.77
CA VAL A 370 -18.21 8.77 -17.40
C VAL A 370 -19.52 8.59 -16.62
N GLY A 371 -19.84 7.37 -16.20
CA GLY A 371 -21.00 7.10 -15.35
C GLY A 371 -20.97 7.90 -14.04
N LEU A 372 -19.81 7.95 -13.39
CA LEU A 372 -19.62 8.74 -12.18
C LEU A 372 -19.77 10.26 -12.42
N TYR A 373 -19.23 10.74 -13.53
CA TYR A 373 -19.40 12.14 -13.94
C TYR A 373 -20.87 12.48 -14.17
N LEU A 374 -21.60 11.65 -14.91
CA LEU A 374 -23.03 11.87 -15.17
C LEU A 374 -23.87 11.82 -13.90
N HIS A 375 -23.53 10.93 -12.96
CA HIS A 375 -24.17 10.87 -11.64
C HIS A 375 -24.06 12.22 -10.91
N PHE A 376 -22.84 12.75 -10.74
CA PHE A 376 -22.65 14.03 -10.04
C PHE A 376 -23.16 15.23 -10.84
N LYS A 377 -23.06 15.21 -12.17
CA LYS A 377 -23.62 16.26 -13.03
C LYS A 377 -25.14 16.36 -12.91
N ASN A 378 -25.82 15.24 -12.73
CA ASN A 378 -27.27 15.19 -12.57
C ASN A 378 -27.74 15.24 -11.10
N HIS A 379 -26.81 15.48 -10.16
CA HIS A 379 -27.11 15.52 -8.73
C HIS A 379 -28.15 16.60 -8.39
N THR A 380 -28.96 16.32 -7.36
CA THR A 380 -30.05 17.18 -6.91
C THR A 380 -29.51 18.46 -6.29
N ASP A 381 -28.49 18.36 -5.44
CA ASP A 381 -27.70 19.50 -4.96
C ASP A 381 -26.80 20.03 -6.09
N LYS A 382 -27.10 21.26 -6.53
CA LYS A 382 -26.38 21.96 -7.60
C LYS A 382 -25.02 22.49 -7.19
N GLN A 383 -24.78 22.78 -5.91
CA GLN A 383 -23.46 23.19 -5.44
C GLN A 383 -22.51 22.00 -5.46
N LEU A 384 -22.95 20.87 -4.90
CA LEU A 384 -22.19 19.62 -4.95
C LEU A 384 -21.96 19.16 -6.39
N SER A 385 -23.00 19.23 -7.23
CA SER A 385 -22.89 18.90 -8.65
C SER A 385 -21.77 19.68 -9.34
N LEU A 386 -21.76 21.00 -9.21
CA LEU A 386 -20.73 21.86 -9.82
C LEU A 386 -19.33 21.55 -9.27
N ALA A 387 -19.22 21.39 -7.95
CA ALA A 387 -17.94 21.14 -7.29
C ALA A 387 -17.35 19.78 -7.68
N MET A 388 -18.16 18.71 -7.65
CA MET A 388 -17.72 17.36 -8.03
C MET A 388 -17.42 17.23 -9.51
N THR A 389 -18.24 17.84 -10.38
CA THR A 389 -17.99 17.88 -11.83
C THR A 389 -16.62 18.51 -12.11
N LYS A 390 -16.28 19.62 -11.43
CA LYS A 390 -14.98 20.28 -11.55
C LYS A 390 -13.82 19.39 -11.07
N GLN A 391 -13.99 18.66 -9.96
CA GLN A 391 -12.96 17.74 -9.48
C GLN A 391 -12.77 16.57 -10.45
N LEU A 392 -13.85 15.98 -10.95
CA LEU A 392 -13.79 14.91 -11.95
C LEU A 392 -13.13 15.42 -13.25
N GLU A 393 -13.40 16.63 -13.71
CA GLU A 393 -12.68 17.21 -14.86
C GLU A 393 -11.18 17.41 -14.59
N LYS A 394 -10.80 17.78 -13.36
CA LYS A 394 -9.38 17.83 -12.95
C LYS A 394 -8.75 16.43 -13.04
N ARG A 395 -9.43 15.39 -12.56
CA ARG A 395 -8.96 13.99 -12.65
C ARG A 395 -8.95 13.47 -14.08
N TRP A 396 -9.90 13.87 -14.92
CA TRP A 396 -9.91 13.52 -16.35
C TRP A 396 -8.64 13.97 -17.06
N LYS A 397 -8.10 15.15 -16.70
CA LYS A 397 -6.84 15.67 -17.27
C LYS A 397 -5.61 14.85 -16.90
N SER A 398 -5.64 14.07 -15.82
CA SER A 398 -4.52 13.21 -15.42
C SER A 398 -4.55 11.82 -16.06
N PHE A 399 -5.69 11.42 -16.67
CA PHE A 399 -5.76 10.17 -17.40
C PHE A 399 -5.06 10.26 -18.75
N ASP A 400 -4.64 9.11 -19.28
CA ASP A 400 -4.32 8.98 -20.71
C ASP A 400 -5.62 8.97 -21.52
N GLN A 401 -6.13 10.17 -21.79
CA GLN A 401 -7.41 10.38 -22.47
C GLN A 401 -7.42 9.73 -23.86
N HIS A 402 -6.29 9.82 -24.57
CA HIS A 402 -6.15 9.28 -25.92
C HIS A 402 -6.27 7.75 -25.92
N LEU A 403 -5.59 7.08 -24.99
CA LEU A 403 -5.67 5.63 -24.82
C LEU A 403 -7.10 5.17 -24.49
N LEU A 404 -7.72 5.82 -23.50
CA LEU A 404 -9.09 5.51 -23.04
C LEU A 404 -10.12 5.72 -24.15
N ILE A 405 -10.06 6.85 -24.86
CA ILE A 405 -10.96 7.18 -25.97
C ILE A 405 -10.77 6.20 -27.13
N ALA A 406 -9.52 5.90 -27.51
CA ALA A 406 -9.24 4.96 -28.60
C ALA A 406 -9.81 3.57 -28.29
N ALA A 407 -9.62 3.08 -27.07
CA ALA A 407 -10.16 1.78 -26.65
C ALA A 407 -11.69 1.74 -26.69
N LEU A 408 -12.36 2.81 -26.26
CA LEU A 408 -13.82 2.88 -26.30
C LEU A 408 -14.36 2.93 -27.74
N ILE A 409 -13.72 3.70 -28.63
CA ILE A 409 -14.10 3.77 -30.05
C ILE A 409 -13.92 2.39 -30.70
N LEU A 410 -12.81 1.72 -30.39
CA LEU A 410 -12.48 0.40 -30.92
C LEU A 410 -13.26 -0.74 -30.26
N ASN A 411 -14.11 -0.45 -29.27
CA ASN A 411 -15.09 -1.41 -28.78
C ASN A 411 -16.27 -1.50 -29.77
N PRO A 412 -16.50 -2.66 -30.44
CA PRO A 412 -17.49 -2.83 -31.50
C PRO A 412 -18.94 -2.68 -31.02
N TYR A 413 -19.18 -2.75 -29.71
CA TYR A 413 -20.49 -2.58 -29.08
C TYR A 413 -20.74 -1.14 -28.62
N LYS A 414 -19.71 -0.29 -28.53
CA LYS A 414 -19.83 1.09 -28.04
C LYS A 414 -19.58 2.12 -29.13
N ARG A 415 -18.49 1.94 -29.88
CA ARG A 415 -18.13 2.78 -31.02
C ARG A 415 -18.24 4.27 -30.69
N LEU A 416 -19.07 4.99 -31.45
CA LEU A 416 -19.30 6.42 -31.29
C LEU A 416 -20.60 6.74 -30.53
N ASP A 417 -21.30 5.73 -29.99
CA ASP A 417 -22.63 5.87 -29.39
C ASP A 417 -22.63 6.81 -28.17
N HIS A 418 -21.48 6.98 -27.51
CA HIS A 418 -21.30 7.84 -26.34
C HIS A 418 -20.75 9.24 -26.64
N PHE A 419 -20.50 9.56 -27.92
CA PHE A 419 -19.96 10.86 -28.32
C PHE A 419 -21.09 11.75 -28.83
N GLY A 420 -21.27 12.91 -28.18
CA GLY A 420 -22.24 13.93 -28.61
C GLY A 420 -21.80 14.66 -29.88
N PRO A 421 -22.71 15.44 -30.51
CA PRO A 421 -22.39 16.21 -31.72
C PRO A 421 -21.24 17.20 -31.52
N ASP A 422 -21.07 17.72 -30.30
CA ASP A 422 -20.01 18.67 -29.94
C ASP A 422 -18.63 18.01 -29.72
N ALA A 423 -18.55 16.67 -29.72
CA ALA A 423 -17.29 15.95 -29.51
C ALA A 423 -16.30 16.14 -30.67
N ASN A 424 -16.73 16.71 -31.79
CA ASN A 424 -15.93 16.89 -33.01
C ASN A 424 -15.21 15.58 -33.45
N ALA A 425 -15.90 14.46 -33.26
CA ALA A 425 -15.43 13.09 -33.53
C ALA A 425 -15.37 12.81 -35.04
N ASN A 426 -14.55 13.60 -35.74
CA ASN A 426 -14.41 13.52 -37.17
C ASN A 426 -13.57 12.29 -37.56
N PRO A 427 -13.93 11.53 -38.61
CA PRO A 427 -13.25 10.28 -38.95
C PRO A 427 -11.74 10.42 -39.17
N PHE A 428 -11.28 11.56 -39.70
CA PHE A 428 -9.86 11.83 -39.91
C PHE A 428 -9.10 11.98 -38.59
N GLY A 429 -9.60 12.79 -37.67
CA GLY A 429 -9.00 13.01 -36.36
C GLY A 429 -8.99 11.75 -35.51
N LEU A 430 -10.07 10.96 -35.55
CA LEU A 430 -10.11 9.66 -34.86
C LEU A 430 -9.13 8.65 -35.45
N ASN A 431 -8.98 8.64 -36.78
CA ASN A 431 -8.01 7.80 -37.45
C ASN A 431 -6.57 8.21 -37.11
N SER A 432 -6.26 9.51 -37.12
CA SER A 432 -4.97 10.03 -36.69
C SER A 432 -4.67 9.63 -35.26
N LEU A 433 -5.62 9.83 -34.33
CA LEU A 433 -5.48 9.43 -32.92
C LEU A 433 -5.10 7.95 -32.77
N ILE A 434 -5.87 7.05 -33.39
CA ILE A 434 -5.62 5.60 -33.30
C ILE A 434 -4.30 5.23 -33.98
N SER A 435 -4.00 5.84 -35.13
CA SER A 435 -2.77 5.60 -35.87
C SER A 435 -1.53 6.10 -35.13
N GLU A 436 -1.62 7.21 -34.40
CA GLU A 436 -0.52 7.75 -33.58
C GLU A 436 -0.20 6.84 -32.39
N ILE A 437 -1.22 6.30 -31.71
CA ILE A 437 -1.02 5.31 -30.63
C ILE A 437 -0.40 4.04 -31.21
N SER A 438 -0.97 3.51 -32.31
CA SER A 438 -0.42 2.34 -33.00
C SER A 438 1.01 2.58 -33.47
N PHE A 439 1.31 3.77 -33.99
CA PHE A 439 2.65 4.19 -34.39
C PHE A 439 3.63 4.10 -33.23
N GLY A 440 3.26 4.60 -32.05
CA GLY A 440 4.10 4.56 -30.86
C GLY A 440 4.50 3.15 -30.42
N TRP A 441 3.71 2.13 -30.75
CA TRP A 441 3.94 0.74 -30.35
C TRP A 441 4.66 -0.11 -31.43
N LEU A 442 5.00 0.46 -32.58
CA LEU A 442 5.72 -0.24 -33.64
C LEU A 442 7.23 0.01 -33.54
N ASN A 443 8.01 -1.08 -33.46
CA ASN A 443 9.47 -1.04 -33.28
C ASN A 443 10.25 -0.64 -34.55
N ASP A 444 9.73 -0.94 -35.74
CA ASP A 444 10.50 -0.84 -36.98
C ASP A 444 10.55 0.56 -37.58
N LEU A 445 11.72 1.13 -37.81
CA LEU A 445 11.85 2.44 -38.48
C LEU A 445 11.74 2.37 -40.01
N GLY A 446 11.32 1.22 -40.56
CA GLY A 446 11.42 0.88 -41.98
C GLY A 446 10.13 0.95 -42.81
N GLU A 447 10.19 0.33 -43.99
CA GLU A 447 9.08 0.26 -44.94
C GLU A 447 7.89 -0.57 -44.42
N GLU A 448 8.17 -1.60 -43.63
CA GLU A 448 7.16 -2.50 -43.06
C GLU A 448 6.26 -1.79 -42.06
N ARG A 449 6.80 -0.94 -41.18
CA ARG A 449 6.00 -0.08 -40.29
C ARG A 449 5.04 0.79 -41.07
N ARG A 450 5.49 1.42 -42.17
CA ARG A 450 4.62 2.26 -42.99
C ARG A 450 3.47 1.46 -43.61
N LYS A 451 3.73 0.23 -44.06
CA LYS A 451 2.71 -0.66 -44.61
C LYS A 451 1.71 -1.07 -43.53
N CYS A 452 2.19 -1.45 -42.34
CA CYS A 452 1.34 -1.76 -41.19
C CYS A 452 0.45 -0.56 -40.80
N LEU A 453 1.03 0.64 -40.69
CA LEU A 453 0.27 1.87 -40.41
C LEU A 453 -0.78 2.19 -41.47
N GLN A 454 -0.45 2.02 -42.75
CA GLN A 454 -1.41 2.20 -43.83
C GLN A 454 -2.55 1.18 -43.74
N SER A 455 -2.23 -0.07 -43.41
CA SER A 455 -3.20 -1.14 -43.16
C SER A 455 -4.12 -0.82 -41.99
N VAL A 456 -3.56 -0.47 -40.82
CA VAL A 456 -4.30 -0.05 -39.62
C VAL A 456 -5.20 1.16 -39.93
N SER A 457 -4.65 2.22 -40.53
CA SER A 457 -5.40 3.43 -40.87
C SER A 457 -6.55 3.14 -41.86
N THR A 458 -6.32 2.28 -42.86
CA THR A 458 -7.37 1.87 -43.81
C THR A 458 -8.47 1.09 -43.11
N ALA A 459 -8.09 0.13 -42.27
CA ALA A 459 -9.03 -0.68 -41.49
C ALA A 459 -9.85 0.18 -40.50
N VAL A 460 -9.23 1.17 -39.84
CA VAL A 460 -9.92 2.12 -38.96
C VAL A 460 -10.95 2.92 -39.74
N THR A 461 -10.63 3.39 -40.95
CA THR A 461 -11.60 4.11 -41.81
C THR A 461 -12.81 3.23 -42.12
N HIS A 462 -12.57 1.98 -42.50
CA HIS A 462 -13.66 1.03 -42.75
C HIS A 462 -14.48 0.74 -41.50
N TYR A 463 -13.85 0.60 -40.34
CA TYR A 463 -14.50 0.38 -39.06
C TYR A 463 -15.34 1.59 -38.62
N LEU A 464 -14.83 2.82 -38.74
CA LEU A 464 -15.60 4.02 -38.40
C LEU A 464 -16.82 4.19 -39.33
N ALA A 465 -16.65 3.90 -40.63
CA ALA A 465 -17.72 3.99 -41.61
C ALA A 465 -18.68 2.79 -41.65
N MET A 466 -18.39 1.69 -40.92
CA MET A 466 -19.09 0.39 -41.07
C MET A 466 -19.16 -0.06 -42.53
N THR A 467 -18.01 -0.08 -43.20
CA THR A 467 -17.88 -0.52 -44.60
C THR A 467 -16.87 -1.65 -44.73
N GLY A 468 -16.79 -2.25 -45.92
CA GLY A 468 -15.82 -3.29 -46.20
C GLY A 468 -15.99 -4.49 -45.27
N PRO A 469 -14.94 -4.94 -44.56
CA PRO A 469 -15.02 -6.07 -43.62
C PRO A 469 -16.07 -5.91 -42.51
N PHE A 470 -16.47 -4.67 -42.18
CA PHE A 470 -17.38 -4.37 -41.07
C PHE A 470 -18.83 -4.12 -41.48
N GLN A 471 -19.15 -4.19 -42.78
CA GLN A 471 -20.45 -3.77 -43.32
C GLN A 471 -21.65 -4.48 -42.69
N HIS A 472 -21.52 -5.79 -42.40
CA HIS A 472 -22.61 -6.59 -41.87
C HIS A 472 -22.69 -6.59 -40.34
N TRP A 473 -21.72 -5.96 -39.65
CA TRP A 473 -21.69 -5.94 -38.19
C TRP A 473 -22.96 -5.34 -37.56
N PRO A 474 -23.52 -4.20 -38.03
CA PRO A 474 -24.72 -3.62 -37.43
C PRO A 474 -25.92 -4.58 -37.41
N GLU A 475 -26.08 -5.41 -38.43
CA GLU A 475 -27.18 -6.38 -38.55
C GLU A 475 -26.90 -7.66 -37.74
N GLN A 476 -25.63 -8.06 -37.63
CA GLN A 476 -25.22 -9.30 -36.96
C GLN A 476 -24.92 -9.11 -35.46
N ARG A 477 -24.78 -7.87 -34.98
CA ARG A 477 -24.40 -7.56 -33.60
C ARG A 477 -25.31 -8.25 -32.58
N ALA A 478 -26.63 -8.15 -32.74
CA ALA A 478 -27.58 -8.66 -31.75
C ALA A 478 -27.54 -10.20 -31.64
N SER A 479 -27.43 -10.90 -32.77
CA SER A 479 -27.32 -12.36 -32.78
C SER A 479 -25.95 -12.82 -32.26
N TRP A 480 -24.89 -12.09 -32.57
CA TRP A 480 -23.56 -12.36 -32.05
C TRP A 480 -23.50 -12.19 -30.52
N GLU A 481 -24.04 -11.09 -30.01
CA GLU A 481 -24.10 -10.78 -28.58
C GLU A 481 -24.87 -11.85 -27.80
N ALA A 482 -25.94 -12.40 -28.38
CA ALA A 482 -26.71 -13.48 -27.77
C ALA A 482 -25.92 -14.81 -27.64
N ILE A 483 -24.92 -15.05 -28.51
CA ILE A 483 -24.15 -16.30 -28.53
C ILE A 483 -22.85 -16.17 -27.73
N HIS A 484 -22.13 -15.06 -27.94
CA HIS A 484 -20.77 -14.87 -27.43
C HIS A 484 -20.70 -13.88 -26.26
N GLY A 485 -21.82 -13.29 -25.87
CA GLY A 485 -21.83 -12.09 -25.04
C GLY A 485 -21.24 -10.91 -25.80
N ASN A 486 -20.88 -9.86 -25.08
CA ASN A 486 -20.38 -8.61 -25.64
C ASN A 486 -18.94 -8.30 -25.24
N ASP A 487 -18.14 -9.35 -25.06
CA ASP A 487 -16.70 -9.18 -24.88
C ASP A 487 -16.07 -8.72 -26.20
N PRO A 488 -15.50 -7.50 -26.29
CA PRO A 488 -14.87 -7.00 -27.51
C PRO A 488 -13.68 -7.85 -27.95
N ILE A 489 -13.05 -8.60 -27.03
CA ILE A 489 -11.90 -9.45 -27.34
C ILE A 489 -12.27 -10.54 -28.35
N ILE A 490 -13.42 -11.20 -28.18
CA ILE A 490 -13.86 -12.30 -29.06
C ILE A 490 -14.09 -11.79 -30.48
N PHE A 491 -14.69 -10.60 -30.61
CA PHE A 491 -14.90 -9.96 -31.91
C PHE A 491 -13.55 -9.71 -32.61
N TRP A 492 -12.60 -9.06 -31.93
CA TRP A 492 -11.31 -8.73 -32.54
C TRP A 492 -10.45 -9.96 -32.80
N GLN A 493 -10.55 -11.02 -31.99
CA GLN A 493 -9.93 -12.32 -32.29
C GLN A 493 -10.42 -12.87 -33.63
N GLN A 494 -11.71 -12.80 -33.92
CA GLN A 494 -12.25 -13.23 -35.22
C GLN A 494 -11.70 -12.38 -36.37
N MET A 495 -11.59 -11.06 -36.17
CA MET A 495 -11.07 -10.12 -37.18
C MET A 495 -9.57 -10.31 -37.49
N THR A 496 -8.83 -11.09 -36.69
CA THR A 496 -7.45 -11.46 -37.03
C THR A 496 -7.35 -12.38 -38.24
N THR A 497 -8.44 -13.08 -38.59
CA THR A 497 -8.47 -14.03 -39.71
C THR A 497 -8.60 -13.37 -41.08
N ASP A 498 -9.06 -12.11 -41.13
CA ASP A 498 -9.13 -11.32 -42.37
C ASP A 498 -7.87 -10.46 -42.50
N GLY A 499 -7.07 -10.71 -43.54
CA GLY A 499 -5.82 -9.98 -43.79
C GLY A 499 -6.01 -8.47 -43.99
N ARG A 500 -7.23 -7.99 -44.26
CA ARG A 500 -7.53 -6.55 -44.37
C ARG A 500 -7.70 -5.87 -43.01
N THR A 501 -7.92 -6.65 -41.94
CA THR A 501 -8.15 -6.14 -40.58
C THR A 501 -7.17 -6.69 -39.57
N ALA A 502 -6.34 -7.66 -39.94
CA ALA A 502 -5.44 -8.37 -39.03
C ALA A 502 -4.54 -7.42 -38.23
N ASP A 503 -3.91 -6.43 -38.87
CA ASP A 503 -3.03 -5.47 -38.18
C ASP A 503 -3.80 -4.63 -37.15
N LEU A 504 -4.98 -4.12 -37.53
CA LEU A 504 -5.86 -3.40 -36.61
C LEU A 504 -6.32 -4.31 -35.47
N ALA A 505 -6.72 -5.55 -35.79
CA ALA A 505 -7.21 -6.49 -34.80
C ALA A 505 -6.14 -6.85 -33.77
N HIS A 506 -4.90 -7.10 -34.20
CA HIS A 506 -3.77 -7.32 -33.30
C HIS A 506 -3.51 -6.09 -32.42
N PHE A 507 -3.48 -4.90 -33.01
CA PHE A 507 -3.36 -3.65 -32.25
C PHE A 507 -4.46 -3.49 -31.20
N VAL A 508 -5.73 -3.76 -31.56
CA VAL A 508 -6.87 -3.60 -30.64
C VAL A 508 -6.84 -4.64 -29.53
N LEU A 509 -6.49 -5.90 -29.83
CA LEU A 509 -6.34 -6.95 -28.82
C LEU A 509 -5.26 -6.57 -27.81
N THR A 510 -4.15 -6.02 -28.29
CA THR A 510 -3.08 -5.47 -27.46
C THR A 510 -3.58 -4.31 -26.59
N LEU A 511 -4.29 -3.33 -27.17
CA LEU A 511 -4.88 -2.19 -26.46
C LEU A 511 -5.88 -2.62 -25.37
N LEU A 512 -6.75 -3.58 -25.66
CA LEU A 512 -7.75 -4.10 -24.72
C LEU A 512 -7.16 -5.07 -23.69
N SER A 513 -5.94 -5.57 -23.89
CA SER A 513 -5.24 -6.40 -22.89
C SER A 513 -4.64 -5.57 -21.75
N ILE A 514 -4.56 -4.24 -21.92
CA ILE A 514 -4.06 -3.33 -20.90
C ILE A 514 -4.98 -3.37 -19.69
N VAL A 515 -4.40 -3.52 -18.50
CA VAL A 515 -5.12 -3.44 -17.23
C VAL A 515 -4.62 -2.20 -16.50
N LEU A 516 -5.50 -1.20 -16.39
CA LEU A 516 -5.23 0.08 -15.75
C LEU A 516 -5.35 -0.03 -14.22
N ASN A 517 -4.59 -0.94 -13.61
CA ASN A 517 -4.37 -0.92 -12.17
C ASN A 517 -3.11 -1.66 -11.73
N THR A 518 -2.76 -1.39 -10.48
CA THR A 518 -1.70 -2.08 -9.75
C THR A 518 -2.26 -3.11 -8.75
N ALA A 519 -3.54 -3.47 -8.81
CA ALA A 519 -4.17 -4.37 -7.84
C ALA A 519 -3.52 -5.76 -7.81
N SER A 520 -2.94 -6.18 -8.94
CA SER A 520 -2.08 -7.38 -9.02
C SER A 520 -0.89 -7.33 -8.05
N ASN A 521 -0.26 -6.16 -7.90
CA ASN A 521 0.80 -5.93 -6.93
C ASN A 521 0.26 -5.95 -5.51
N GLU A 522 -0.90 -5.34 -5.23
CA GLU A 522 -1.51 -5.37 -3.89
C GLU A 522 -1.82 -6.79 -3.39
N ARG A 523 -2.27 -7.69 -4.28
CA ARG A 523 -2.47 -9.12 -3.95
C ARG A 523 -1.16 -9.81 -3.61
N SER A 524 -0.09 -9.52 -4.38
CA SER A 524 1.26 -9.98 -4.07
C SER A 524 1.75 -9.41 -2.73
N PHE A 525 1.44 -8.15 -2.42
CA PHE A 525 1.82 -7.48 -1.18
C PHE A 525 1.07 -7.95 0.05
N SER A 526 -0.19 -8.36 -0.11
CA SER A 526 -0.96 -8.99 0.96
C SER A 526 -0.29 -10.30 1.40
N ASP A 527 0.18 -11.09 0.44
CA ASP A 527 0.97 -12.30 0.69
C ASP A 527 2.35 -11.97 1.29
N LEU A 528 3.02 -10.92 0.80
CA LEU A 528 4.26 -10.39 1.40
C LEU A 528 4.09 -10.03 2.87
N LYS A 529 3.05 -9.27 3.20
CA LYS A 529 2.78 -8.82 4.58
C LYS A 529 2.67 -10.04 5.49
N VAL A 530 1.89 -11.05 5.11
CA VAL A 530 1.77 -12.30 5.89
C VAL A 530 3.13 -12.97 6.06
N LYS A 531 3.88 -13.17 4.97
CA LYS A 531 5.17 -13.88 4.94
C LYS A 531 6.31 -13.15 5.65
N LYS A 532 6.28 -11.82 5.74
CA LYS A 532 7.28 -11.02 6.46
C LYS A 532 6.87 -10.64 7.90
N THR A 533 5.62 -10.84 8.36
CA THR A 533 5.15 -10.40 9.69
C THR A 533 5.95 -10.90 10.90
N ARG A 534 5.88 -10.13 12.00
CA ARG A 534 6.50 -10.35 13.32
C ARG A 534 6.26 -11.74 13.93
N LEU A 535 5.25 -12.50 13.48
CA LEU A 535 4.83 -13.75 14.10
C LEU A 535 5.57 -14.99 13.58
N ARG A 536 6.20 -14.99 12.40
CA ARG A 536 7.13 -16.04 11.92
C ARG A 536 7.83 -15.59 10.62
N ASN A 537 9.16 -15.52 10.69
CA ASN A 537 10.15 -15.50 9.59
C ASN A 537 10.64 -14.11 9.10
N ARG A 538 11.86 -13.75 9.49
CA ARG A 538 12.69 -12.71 8.86
C ARG A 538 13.31 -13.24 7.55
N LEU A 539 12.48 -13.57 6.56
CA LEU A 539 12.99 -14.04 5.27
C LEU A 539 13.60 -12.87 4.48
N GLY A 540 14.77 -13.10 3.90
CA GLY A 540 15.39 -12.16 2.96
C GLY A 540 14.55 -11.99 1.69
N THR A 541 14.64 -10.82 1.06
CA THR A 541 13.87 -10.47 -0.15
C THR A 541 13.95 -11.53 -1.26
N PRO A 542 15.11 -12.14 -1.57
CA PRO A 542 15.19 -13.19 -2.59
C PRO A 542 14.31 -14.41 -2.29
N LYS A 543 14.35 -14.90 -1.05
CA LYS A 543 13.54 -16.06 -0.64
C LYS A 543 12.04 -15.73 -0.62
N VAL A 544 11.70 -14.48 -0.25
CA VAL A 544 10.33 -14.00 -0.27
C VAL A 544 9.79 -13.93 -1.71
N LYS A 545 10.57 -13.40 -2.66
CA LYS A 545 10.23 -13.40 -4.10
C LYS A 545 9.91 -14.81 -4.58
N LYS A 546 10.79 -15.78 -4.33
CA LYS A 546 10.58 -17.19 -4.70
C LYS A 546 9.27 -17.75 -4.15
N MET A 547 9.01 -17.53 -2.86
CA MET A 547 7.79 -18.01 -2.22
C MET A 547 6.52 -17.37 -2.76
N ILE A 548 6.55 -16.11 -3.22
CA ILE A 548 5.38 -15.47 -3.83
C ILE A 548 5.12 -16.07 -5.21
N LYS A 549 6.13 -16.20 -6.07
CA LYS A 549 5.96 -16.77 -7.42
C LYS A 549 5.44 -18.21 -7.34
N VAL A 550 6.08 -19.07 -6.54
CA VAL A 550 5.62 -20.45 -6.32
C VAL A 550 4.23 -20.48 -5.69
N GLY A 551 3.95 -19.64 -4.69
CA GLY A 551 2.63 -19.56 -4.06
C GLY A 551 1.53 -19.01 -4.99
N GLY A 552 1.89 -18.17 -5.97
CA GLY A 552 1.01 -17.70 -7.04
C GLY A 552 0.64 -18.84 -7.99
N ARG A 553 1.64 -19.60 -8.47
CA ARG A 553 1.44 -20.78 -9.32
C ARG A 553 0.58 -21.85 -8.65
N ILE A 554 0.87 -22.20 -7.39
CA ILE A 554 0.07 -23.17 -6.61
C ILE A 554 -1.38 -22.69 -6.49
N ARG A 555 -1.59 -21.40 -6.22
CA ARG A 555 -2.94 -20.82 -6.16
C ARG A 555 -3.68 -20.97 -7.48
N ARG A 556 -3.04 -20.61 -8.60
CA ARG A 556 -3.60 -20.74 -9.95
C ARG A 556 -3.98 -22.19 -10.25
N HIS A 557 -3.08 -23.12 -9.98
CA HIS A 557 -3.34 -24.56 -10.14
C HIS A 557 -4.51 -25.03 -9.27
N HIS A 558 -4.58 -24.60 -8.01
CA HIS A 558 -5.70 -24.96 -7.12
C HIS A 558 -7.04 -24.38 -7.60
N TYR A 559 -7.05 -23.18 -8.18
CA TYR A 559 -8.26 -22.62 -8.81
C TYR A 559 -8.66 -23.44 -10.05
N ASN A 560 -7.72 -23.71 -10.96
CA ASN A 560 -7.99 -24.47 -12.18
C ASN A 560 -8.43 -25.92 -11.90
N ALA A 561 -7.93 -26.52 -10.83
CA ALA A 561 -8.30 -27.87 -10.39
C ALA A 561 -9.55 -27.91 -9.50
N GLY A 562 -10.21 -26.76 -9.24
CA GLY A 562 -11.37 -26.67 -8.36
C GLY A 562 -11.08 -26.95 -6.87
N LEU A 563 -9.80 -27.03 -6.47
CA LEU A 563 -9.36 -27.32 -5.10
C LEU A 563 -9.45 -26.11 -4.15
N ARG A 564 -9.70 -24.92 -4.70
CA ARG A 564 -9.86 -23.69 -3.95
C ARG A 564 -10.98 -22.86 -4.55
N THR A 565 -11.96 -22.51 -3.75
CA THR A 565 -13.04 -21.60 -4.13
C THR A 565 -12.56 -20.14 -4.09
N ARG A 566 -13.01 -19.34 -5.07
CA ARG A 566 -12.84 -17.88 -5.02
C ARG A 566 -13.81 -17.33 -3.97
N CYS A 567 -13.38 -16.31 -3.21
CA CYS A 567 -14.32 -15.61 -2.33
C CYS A 567 -15.38 -14.94 -3.20
N LYS A 568 -16.66 -15.15 -2.87
CA LYS A 568 -17.75 -14.46 -3.54
C LYS A 568 -17.59 -12.94 -3.37
N PRO A 569 -17.86 -12.14 -4.41
CA PRO A 569 -18.04 -10.70 -4.25
C PRO A 569 -19.20 -10.45 -3.27
N ARG A 570 -19.08 -9.43 -2.43
CA ARG A 570 -20.13 -9.11 -1.46
C ARG A 570 -21.29 -8.43 -2.21
N LYS A 571 -22.48 -9.05 -2.23
CA LYS A 571 -23.73 -8.37 -2.64
C LYS A 571 -24.17 -7.43 -1.51
N ASN A 572 -23.64 -6.21 -1.51
CA ASN A 572 -23.99 -5.19 -0.51
C ASN A 572 -25.10 -4.23 -1.00
N HIS A 573 -25.57 -4.37 -2.23
CA HIS A 573 -26.36 -3.35 -2.92
C HIS A 573 -27.51 -3.95 -3.73
N SER A 574 -28.58 -3.17 -3.96
CA SER A 574 -29.78 -3.65 -4.66
C SER A 574 -29.60 -3.66 -6.18
N GLU A 575 -30.12 -4.69 -6.84
CA GLU A 575 -30.03 -4.90 -8.30
C GLU A 575 -30.71 -3.77 -9.10
N GLU A 576 -31.74 -3.14 -8.55
CA GLU A 576 -32.45 -1.99 -9.15
C GLU A 576 -31.59 -0.70 -9.12
N ARG A 577 -30.89 -0.43 -8.02
CA ARG A 577 -29.97 0.72 -7.90
C ARG A 577 -28.72 0.55 -8.75
N LEU A 578 -28.21 -0.68 -8.82
CA LEU A 578 -27.24 -1.11 -9.82
C LEU A 578 -27.78 -0.76 -11.22
N SER A 579 -28.92 -1.27 -11.67
CA SER A 579 -29.43 -0.97 -13.02
C SER A 579 -29.58 0.53 -13.35
N THR A 580 -29.83 1.38 -12.34
CA THR A 580 -29.98 2.85 -12.48
C THR A 580 -28.64 3.59 -12.55
N LEU A 581 -27.68 3.25 -11.69
CA LEU A 581 -26.29 3.71 -11.82
C LEU A 581 -25.65 3.24 -13.14
N LEU A 582 -26.09 2.07 -13.61
CA LEU A 582 -25.53 1.33 -14.73
C LEU A 582 -26.28 1.56 -16.05
N HIS A 583 -27.04 2.65 -16.17
CA HIS A 583 -27.62 3.09 -17.45
C HIS A 583 -26.57 3.61 -18.44
N VAL A 584 -25.30 3.74 -18.01
CA VAL A 584 -24.13 3.78 -18.90
C VAL A 584 -23.67 2.33 -19.14
N PRO A 585 -23.72 1.82 -20.37
CA PRO A 585 -23.85 0.39 -20.63
C PRO A 585 -22.57 -0.41 -20.32
N GLN A 586 -22.76 -1.57 -19.66
CA GLN A 586 -21.83 -2.70 -19.40
C GLN A 586 -21.04 -2.72 -18.06
N TYR A 587 -21.73 -2.57 -16.93
CA TYR A 587 -21.27 -3.19 -15.68
C TYR A 587 -21.75 -4.65 -15.51
N ALA A 588 -22.80 -5.07 -16.21
CA ALA A 588 -23.46 -6.36 -15.99
C ALA A 588 -22.54 -7.56 -16.28
N GLU A 589 -21.77 -7.56 -17.38
CA GLU A 589 -20.92 -8.71 -17.68
C GLU A 589 -19.66 -8.81 -16.81
N ALA A 590 -19.25 -7.72 -16.15
CA ALA A 590 -18.11 -7.76 -15.24
C ALA A 590 -18.44 -8.51 -13.93
N LEU A 591 -19.72 -8.60 -13.57
CA LEU A 591 -20.22 -9.19 -12.33
C LEU A 591 -20.81 -10.61 -12.51
N ASP A 592 -21.29 -10.97 -13.71
CA ASP A 592 -22.00 -12.24 -13.99
C ASP A 592 -21.12 -13.37 -14.59
N GLY A 593 -19.84 -13.46 -14.19
CA GLY A 593 -19.03 -14.65 -14.48
C GLY A 593 -19.50 -15.88 -13.66
N PRO A 594 -19.27 -17.13 -14.12
CA PRO A 594 -19.93 -18.36 -13.66
C PRO A 594 -19.60 -18.84 -12.22
N ASP A 595 -19.08 -17.97 -11.35
CA ASP A 595 -18.62 -18.31 -10.00
C ASP A 595 -19.67 -18.02 -8.89
N SER A 596 -20.97 -18.08 -9.21
CA SER A 596 -22.03 -17.59 -8.31
C SER A 596 -22.48 -18.52 -7.18
N ASP A 597 -22.05 -19.78 -7.09
CA ASP A 597 -22.57 -20.72 -6.08
C ASP A 597 -21.41 -21.51 -5.43
N ILE A 598 -21.02 -21.31 -4.17
CA ILE A 598 -21.52 -21.88 -2.89
C ILE A 598 -20.54 -21.34 -1.81
N ASP A 599 -20.93 -20.45 -0.90
CA ASP A 599 -21.31 -20.59 0.52
C ASP A 599 -20.26 -21.05 1.56
N ASP A 600 -20.30 -20.31 2.69
CA ASP A 600 -19.78 -20.47 4.06
C ASP A 600 -18.28 -20.35 4.48
N ASP A 601 -18.02 -19.16 5.06
CA ASP A 601 -17.55 -18.85 6.43
C ASP A 601 -16.11 -19.11 6.97
N LEU A 602 -15.75 -18.19 7.87
CA LEU A 602 -14.73 -18.20 8.93
C LEU A 602 -13.35 -17.57 8.66
N HIS A 603 -13.35 -16.26 8.94
CA HIS A 603 -12.39 -15.53 9.77
C HIS A 603 -10.90 -15.50 9.33
N ARG A 604 -10.50 -14.37 8.73
CA ARG A 604 -9.16 -13.80 8.98
C ARG A 604 -9.13 -12.27 8.97
N ARG A 605 -8.48 -11.75 10.02
CA ARG A 605 -8.28 -10.35 10.42
C ARG A 605 -7.63 -9.51 9.30
N SER A 606 -8.36 -8.49 8.85
CA SER A 606 -7.99 -7.49 7.82
C SER A 606 -6.91 -6.47 8.27
N PRO A 607 -6.09 -5.92 7.35
CA PRO A 607 -5.04 -4.93 7.65
C PRO A 607 -5.57 -3.51 7.90
N LEU A 608 -6.89 -3.33 8.02
CA LEU A 608 -7.54 -2.04 8.28
C LEU A 608 -7.03 -1.35 9.54
N VAL A 609 -6.99 -0.02 9.47
CA VAL A 609 -6.83 0.94 10.56
C VAL A 609 -7.98 0.73 11.56
N ARG A 610 -7.67 0.31 12.78
CA ARG A 610 -8.69 -0.18 13.74
C ARG A 610 -8.99 0.78 14.88
N SER A 611 -8.45 2.00 14.81
CA SER A 611 -8.62 2.96 15.89
C SER A 611 -8.75 4.39 15.36
N ARG A 612 -9.61 5.18 16.02
CA ARG A 612 -9.82 6.62 15.79
C ARG A 612 -8.50 7.40 15.70
N ARG A 613 -7.49 7.02 16.50
CA ARG A 613 -6.15 7.66 16.51
C ARG A 613 -5.30 7.29 15.30
N GLU A 614 -5.51 6.14 14.70
CA GLU A 614 -4.82 5.76 13.46
C GLU A 614 -5.51 6.40 12.25
N TRP A 615 -6.84 6.49 12.23
CA TRP A 615 -7.59 7.22 11.21
C TRP A 615 -7.22 8.69 11.16
N ARG A 616 -7.26 9.41 12.30
CA ARG A 616 -6.84 10.83 12.36
C ARG A 616 -5.40 11.06 11.90
N ARG A 617 -4.50 10.08 12.08
CA ARG A 617 -3.11 10.19 11.63
C ARG A 617 -2.95 9.93 10.13
N GLU A 618 -3.79 9.09 9.54
CA GLU A 618 -3.81 8.90 8.08
C GLU A 618 -4.50 10.10 7.40
N PHE A 619 -5.62 10.59 7.93
CA PHE A 619 -6.29 11.79 7.41
C PHE A 619 -5.39 13.04 7.43
N ILE A 620 -4.62 13.27 8.50
CA ILE A 620 -3.67 14.39 8.54
C ILE A 620 -2.57 14.23 7.47
N LYS A 621 -2.02 13.02 7.30
CA LYS A 621 -1.00 12.78 6.26
C LYS A 621 -1.56 12.94 4.86
N TRP A 622 -2.82 12.56 4.64
CA TRP A 622 -3.49 12.73 3.36
C TRP A 622 -3.76 14.20 3.08
N ALA A 623 -4.26 14.95 4.08
CA ALA A 623 -4.45 16.39 3.98
C ALA A 623 -3.14 17.14 3.74
N GLU A 624 -2.03 16.69 4.35
CA GLU A 624 -0.69 17.26 4.13
C GLU A 624 -0.15 16.96 2.73
N ARG A 625 -0.30 15.74 2.22
CA ARG A 625 0.11 15.40 0.83
C ARG A 625 -0.72 16.14 -0.20
N ALA A 626 -2.03 16.22 0.00
CA ALA A 626 -2.93 16.96 -0.88
C ALA A 626 -2.59 18.46 -0.91
N ARG A 627 -2.15 19.04 0.21
CA ARG A 627 -1.67 20.43 0.24
C ARG A 627 -0.32 20.60 -0.44
N ALA A 628 0.58 19.62 -0.31
CA ALA A 628 1.88 19.64 -0.99
C ALA A 628 1.76 19.47 -2.51
N GLU A 629 0.72 18.78 -2.99
CA GLU A 629 0.38 18.66 -4.41
C GLU A 629 -0.35 19.90 -4.96
N ASP A 630 -1.15 20.58 -4.13
CA ASP A 630 -1.82 21.85 -4.49
C ASP A 630 -0.88 23.07 -4.39
N SER A 631 0.21 23.01 -3.61
CA SER A 631 1.28 24.01 -3.56
C SER A 631 2.43 23.60 -4.49
N GLY A 632 2.28 23.85 -5.78
CA GLY A 632 3.40 23.78 -6.72
C GLY A 632 4.48 24.78 -6.33
N ASP A 633 5.51 24.33 -5.61
CA ASP A 633 6.82 24.99 -5.62
C ASP A 633 7.58 24.47 -6.86
N ASP A 634 7.12 24.91 -8.03
CA ASP A 634 8.03 25.27 -9.12
C ASP A 634 8.52 26.68 -8.81
N ASP A 635 9.58 26.80 -8.03
CA ASP A 635 10.29 28.09 -7.88
C ASP A 635 11.53 28.05 -8.79
N ASP A 636 11.25 28.24 -10.08
CA ASP A 636 12.20 28.82 -11.02
C ASP A 636 12.45 30.28 -10.60
N ASN A 637 13.72 30.60 -10.35
CA ASN A 637 14.22 31.94 -10.05
C ASN A 637 13.48 33.06 -10.80
N GLU A 638 12.82 33.95 -10.06
CA GLU A 638 12.45 35.27 -10.59
C GLU A 638 13.69 36.21 -10.59
N PRO A 639 13.97 36.93 -11.69
CA PRO A 639 15.11 37.84 -11.76
C PRO A 639 14.91 39.07 -10.88
N GLN A 640 15.95 39.38 -10.12
CA GLN A 640 16.05 40.53 -9.22
C GLN A 640 15.70 41.85 -9.90
N ALA A 641 14.72 42.56 -9.36
CA ALA A 641 14.51 43.99 -9.61
C ALA A 641 15.71 44.79 -9.09
N SER A 642 16.60 45.19 -10.00
CA SER A 642 17.67 46.14 -9.71
C SER A 642 17.13 47.58 -9.76
N THR A 643 17.12 48.20 -8.59
CA THR A 643 17.09 49.65 -8.32
C THR A 643 17.74 50.52 -9.40
N VAL A 644 17.00 51.51 -9.92
CA VAL A 644 17.57 52.73 -10.50
C VAL A 644 16.90 53.95 -9.87
N LYS A 645 17.75 54.79 -9.27
CA LYS A 645 17.44 56.03 -8.56
C LYS A 645 16.93 57.11 -9.51
N VAL A 646 15.96 57.89 -9.04
CA VAL A 646 15.59 59.20 -9.60
C VAL A 646 16.71 60.21 -9.26
N VAL A 647 17.28 60.83 -10.30
CA VAL A 647 17.95 62.15 -10.23
C VAL A 647 17.41 62.95 -11.41
N GLY A 648 16.79 64.10 -11.12
CA GLY A 648 16.19 64.96 -12.13
C GLY A 648 17.19 65.89 -12.80
N THR A 649 16.79 66.42 -13.97
CA THR A 649 17.14 67.75 -14.50
C THR A 649 16.27 68.08 -15.72
N LEU A 650 15.51 69.16 -15.60
CA LEU A 650 15.26 70.29 -16.53
C LEU A 650 14.78 70.07 -17.99
N ASP A 651 13.62 70.69 -18.25
CA ASP A 651 13.24 71.56 -19.39
C ASP A 651 13.36 71.10 -20.85
N ASN A 652 12.21 70.89 -21.52
CA ASN A 652 11.67 71.83 -22.53
C ASN A 652 10.32 71.36 -23.13
N HIS A 653 9.29 72.17 -22.89
CA HIS A 653 8.17 72.67 -23.71
C HIS A 653 7.80 72.10 -25.12
N PRO A 654 6.61 72.45 -25.68
CA PRO A 654 5.48 71.52 -25.86
C PRO A 654 5.00 71.38 -27.32
N SER A 655 3.93 70.61 -27.54
CA SER A 655 2.67 71.04 -28.19
C SER A 655 2.05 70.07 -29.21
N HIS A 656 0.71 70.11 -29.21
CA HIS A 656 -0.26 69.78 -30.26
C HIS A 656 -0.57 68.31 -30.60
N THR A 657 -1.72 67.90 -30.03
CA THR A 657 -2.89 67.32 -30.72
C THR A 657 -2.87 67.38 -32.25
N ILE A 658 -3.25 66.29 -32.93
CA ILE A 658 -4.42 66.16 -33.85
C ILE A 658 -4.31 64.87 -34.70
N ARG A 659 -5.42 64.10 -34.71
CA ARG A 659 -5.95 63.15 -35.74
C ARG A 659 -5.28 61.79 -35.97
N GLU A 660 -6.06 60.73 -35.71
CA GLU A 660 -6.80 59.90 -36.69
C GLU A 660 -5.89 58.88 -37.41
N SER A 661 -5.90 57.64 -36.94
CA SER A 661 -6.58 56.51 -37.61
C SER A 661 -6.60 55.31 -36.67
#